data_AF-M3Z3J7-F1
#
_entry.id   AF-M3Z3J7-F1
#
_cell.length_a   1.000
_cell.length_b   1.000
_cell.length_c   1.000
_cell.angle_alpha   90.00
_cell.angle_beta   90.00
_cell.angle_gamma   90.00
#
_symmetry.space_group_name_H-M   'P 1'
#
loop_
_entity.id
_entity.type
_entity.pdbx_description
1 polymer ?
#
loop_
_entity_poly.entity_id
_entity_poly.type
_entity_poly.pdbx_seq_one_letter_code
_entity_poly.pdbx_strand_id
1 'polypeptide(L)'
;MASLRTANPQLRNYFKENYIPQVCEALLCGLLITCPEDPLKYLQKMIITIMENGLESLLWDMCIDPSMRPKIRRLSETYMEQLFGLDDQLMTPELMIKACTFYTGHLVKTHFCTWRDIAIPLISEDELAEKMEKAREYDNFRLQKYIFRLWHSYTEGQKKLLTVTLVRIRRMCRRYKLLAILTKWRDKAQHKYKKNEEELILKHELQLLKWRSKLKCDVVAKEEFPFPEHSASEVSLGSKVPECDISLFPERVISRIFAYLTLRDIIICGQVCHSWMLMTQGSSLWNSIDFSAVKNIITDKYIVSTLQRWRLNVLRLNFRGCVLRLKTLRSVSLCRNLQELNVSDCPTLTDESMRYISEGCPGVLYLNLSNTTITNRTMRILPRYFQNLQNLSLAYCRKFTDKGLRYLNLGNGCHKLMYLDLSGCTQISVQGFRNIANSCTGIMHLTINDMPTLTDNCVKALVEKCPRITSIVFIGAPHISDCAFKALSTCKLRKIRFEGNKRITDACFKFIDKNYPNINHIYMADCKRITNGSLKSLSPLKQLTVLNLANCIRIGDMGLKQFLDGPVSIRIRELNLSNCIHLSDVSIVKLSERCPNLNYLSLRNCEYLTDLGIEYMVNIFSLLSVDLSGTHISNEGLMILSRHKKLKELSLSECYKITDVGITAFCKGSLILEHLDVSYCPQLTDEIIKALAIYCICLTSLSVAGCPKITDAAMEVLSAKCHYLHILDISGCVLLTDQMLEDLQRGCKQLRILKMQYCRCISKEAAKRMSSIVQQQEYNPSDPPFWFGYDYEGKPLKKQNEETPLKGDEEVILTESTHNSEEELA
;
A
#
# COMPACT_ATOMS: atom_id res chain seq x y z
N MET A 1 14.31 -23.40 -24.97
CA MET A 1 14.50 -24.57 -24.06
C MET A 1 13.65 -25.78 -24.44
N ALA A 2 12.32 -25.69 -24.57
CA ALA A 2 11.47 -26.85 -24.94
C ALA A 2 11.87 -27.51 -26.29
N SER A 3 12.30 -26.71 -27.26
CA SER A 3 12.73 -27.13 -28.60
C SER A 3 14.08 -27.85 -28.63
N LEU A 4 14.92 -27.72 -27.59
CA LEU A 4 16.22 -28.40 -27.49
C LEU A 4 16.09 -29.80 -26.87
N ARG A 5 14.85 -30.27 -26.61
CA ARG A 5 14.36 -31.66 -26.73
C ARG A 5 15.36 -32.79 -27.05
N THR A 6 15.91 -32.65 -28.24
CA THR A 6 16.59 -33.68 -29.02
C THR A 6 18.02 -33.26 -29.38
N ALA A 7 18.50 -32.13 -28.86
CA ALA A 7 19.83 -31.60 -29.14
C ALA A 7 20.91 -32.33 -28.33
N ASN A 8 22.17 -32.24 -28.79
CA ASN A 8 23.33 -32.89 -28.19
C ASN A 8 23.44 -32.59 -26.66
N PRO A 9 23.68 -33.60 -25.80
CA PRO A 9 23.81 -33.43 -24.36
C PRO A 9 24.80 -32.35 -23.89
N GLN A 10 25.95 -32.20 -24.58
CA GLN A 10 26.93 -31.15 -24.24
C GLN A 10 26.35 -29.75 -24.41
N LEU A 11 25.59 -29.52 -25.48
CA LEU A 11 24.89 -28.26 -25.77
C LEU A 11 23.81 -27.93 -24.73
N ARG A 12 23.11 -28.97 -24.25
CA ARG A 12 22.07 -28.82 -23.22
C ARG A 12 22.66 -28.49 -21.86
N ASN A 13 23.77 -29.11 -21.49
CA ASN A 13 24.45 -28.85 -20.23
C ASN A 13 25.09 -27.46 -20.22
N TYR A 14 25.73 -27.04 -21.32
CA TYR A 14 26.28 -25.69 -21.45
C TYR A 14 25.21 -24.61 -21.24
N PHE A 15 24.02 -24.75 -21.83
CA PHE A 15 22.91 -23.81 -21.63
C PHE A 15 22.27 -23.87 -20.25
N LYS A 16 22.42 -24.98 -19.52
CA LYS A 16 21.89 -25.13 -18.16
C LYS A 16 22.81 -24.45 -17.14
N GLU A 17 24.12 -24.48 -17.40
CA GLU A 17 25.14 -23.87 -16.55
C GLU A 17 25.38 -22.39 -16.88
N ASN A 18 25.22 -21.98 -18.15
CA ASN A 18 25.46 -20.62 -18.63
C ASN A 18 24.20 -19.95 -19.22
N TYR A 19 23.05 -20.12 -18.56
CA TYR A 19 21.80 -19.50 -19.02
C TYR A 19 21.79 -17.98 -18.76
N ILE A 20 22.06 -17.18 -19.80
CA ILE A 20 22.04 -15.72 -19.71
C ILE A 20 21.10 -15.14 -20.79
N PRO A 21 20.16 -14.22 -20.46
CA PRO A 21 19.17 -13.69 -21.39
C PRO A 21 19.74 -13.11 -22.70
N GLN A 22 20.94 -12.50 -22.66
CA GLN A 22 21.57 -11.90 -23.85
C GLN A 22 21.88 -12.93 -24.95
N VAL A 23 22.18 -14.19 -24.59
CA VAL A 23 22.41 -15.27 -25.57
C VAL A 23 21.11 -15.60 -26.30
N CYS A 24 19.99 -15.66 -25.57
CA CYS A 24 18.68 -15.89 -26.16
C CYS A 24 18.27 -14.74 -27.07
N GLU A 25 18.54 -13.49 -26.69
CA GLU A 25 18.25 -12.32 -27.52
C GLU A 25 19.05 -12.32 -28.83
N ALA A 26 20.37 -12.55 -28.78
CA ALA A 26 21.20 -12.61 -29.98
C ALA A 26 20.74 -13.71 -30.95
N LEU A 27 20.44 -14.91 -30.43
CA LEU A 27 19.94 -16.03 -31.23
C LEU A 27 18.56 -15.77 -31.83
N LEU A 28 17.66 -15.12 -31.08
CA LEU A 28 16.34 -14.75 -31.57
C LEU A 28 16.44 -13.68 -32.66
N CYS A 29 17.31 -12.68 -32.48
CA CYS A 29 17.58 -11.66 -33.49
C CYS A 29 18.16 -12.26 -34.77
N GLY A 30 19.14 -13.17 -34.67
CA GLY A 30 19.70 -13.89 -35.83
C GLY A 30 18.63 -14.70 -36.57
N LEU A 31 17.77 -15.41 -35.85
CA LEU A 31 16.64 -16.16 -36.45
C LEU A 31 15.64 -15.28 -37.18
N LEU A 32 15.25 -14.16 -36.56
CA LEU A 32 14.22 -13.26 -37.11
C LEU A 32 14.72 -12.48 -38.31
N ILE A 33 16.01 -12.17 -38.38
CA ILE A 33 16.60 -11.40 -39.47
C ILE A 33 17.03 -12.32 -40.62
N THR A 34 17.62 -13.47 -40.31
CA THR A 34 18.15 -14.38 -41.34
C THR A 34 17.09 -15.34 -41.88
N CYS A 35 15.95 -15.51 -41.17
CA CYS A 35 14.81 -16.37 -41.55
C CYS A 35 15.20 -17.69 -42.24
N PRO A 36 16.04 -18.53 -41.62
CA PRO A 36 16.56 -19.74 -42.24
C PRO A 36 15.46 -20.80 -42.43
N GLU A 37 15.55 -21.58 -43.51
CA GLU A 37 14.58 -22.65 -43.81
C GLU A 37 14.52 -23.75 -42.73
N ASP A 38 15.63 -24.02 -42.04
CA ASP A 38 15.69 -24.89 -40.87
C ASP A 38 16.19 -24.13 -39.62
N PRO A 39 15.25 -23.58 -38.82
CA PRO A 39 15.57 -22.79 -37.63
C PRO A 39 16.36 -23.55 -36.57
N LEU A 40 16.15 -24.87 -36.45
CA LEU A 40 16.76 -25.69 -35.41
C LEU A 40 18.23 -25.97 -35.73
N LYS A 41 18.52 -26.29 -36.99
CA LYS A 41 19.90 -26.50 -37.47
C LYS A 41 20.70 -25.19 -37.43
N TYR A 42 20.07 -24.07 -37.78
CA TYR A 42 20.67 -22.74 -37.69
C TYR A 42 21.00 -22.34 -36.25
N LEU A 43 20.05 -22.52 -35.32
CA LEU A 43 20.27 -22.26 -33.90
C LEU A 43 21.42 -23.09 -33.33
N GLN A 44 21.49 -24.39 -33.67
CA GLN A 44 22.61 -25.24 -33.23
C GLN A 44 23.95 -24.71 -33.71
N LYS A 45 24.05 -24.28 -34.96
CA LYS A 45 25.29 -23.73 -35.52
C LYS A 45 25.71 -22.43 -34.82
N MET A 46 24.79 -21.49 -34.61
CA MET A 46 25.09 -20.22 -33.95
C MET A 46 25.44 -20.38 -32.47
N ILE A 47 24.83 -21.36 -31.78
CA ILE A 47 25.21 -21.68 -30.41
C ILE A 47 26.64 -22.20 -30.33
N ILE A 48 27.06 -23.06 -31.26
CA ILE A 48 28.44 -23.56 -31.31
C ILE A 48 29.42 -22.38 -31.53
N THR A 49 29.09 -21.44 -32.42
CA THR A 49 29.90 -20.24 -32.65
C THR A 49 30.00 -19.34 -31.40
N ILE A 50 28.95 -19.25 -30.58
CA ILE A 50 28.99 -18.53 -29.30
C ILE A 50 29.87 -19.26 -28.27
N MET A 51 29.84 -20.60 -28.27
CA MET A 51 30.70 -21.40 -27.39
C MET A 51 32.19 -21.24 -27.75
N GLU A 52 32.51 -21.17 -29.04
CA GLU A 52 33.89 -21.02 -29.53
C GLU A 52 34.47 -19.62 -29.28
N ASN A 53 33.66 -18.56 -29.37
CA ASN A 53 34.12 -17.17 -29.20
C ASN A 53 34.08 -16.67 -27.74
N GLY A 54 33.49 -17.44 -26.82
CA GLY A 54 33.34 -17.09 -25.42
C GLY A 54 32.25 -16.03 -25.15
N LEU A 55 31.64 -16.08 -23.96
CA LEU A 55 30.51 -15.20 -23.60
C LEU A 55 30.91 -13.74 -23.40
N GLU A 56 32.19 -13.46 -23.14
CA GLU A 56 32.71 -12.10 -22.96
C GLU A 56 32.72 -11.28 -24.26
N SER A 57 32.72 -11.95 -25.42
CA SER A 57 32.68 -11.30 -26.74
C SER A 57 31.27 -11.21 -27.33
N LEU A 58 30.24 -11.66 -26.60
CA LEU A 58 28.87 -11.80 -27.09
C LEU A 58 28.21 -10.44 -27.37
N LEU A 59 28.12 -10.08 -28.65
CA LEU A 59 27.35 -8.94 -29.14
C LEU A 59 25.96 -9.38 -29.63
N TRP A 60 24.97 -8.49 -29.52
CA TRP A 60 23.58 -8.78 -29.89
C TRP A 60 23.41 -9.13 -31.38
N ASP A 61 24.31 -8.65 -32.25
CA ASP A 61 24.31 -8.86 -33.70
C ASP A 61 25.23 -10.00 -34.15
N MET A 62 25.87 -10.70 -33.23
CA MET A 62 26.84 -11.76 -33.53
C MET A 62 26.22 -12.90 -34.35
N CYS A 63 24.95 -13.21 -34.11
CA CYS A 63 24.20 -14.24 -34.83
C CYS A 63 23.60 -13.73 -36.16
N ILE A 64 23.89 -12.50 -36.57
CA ILE A 64 23.44 -11.94 -37.87
C ILE A 64 24.61 -12.01 -38.84
N ASP A 65 24.35 -12.46 -40.06
CA ASP A 65 25.35 -12.50 -41.13
C ASP A 65 25.98 -11.10 -41.31
N PRO A 66 27.32 -10.95 -41.35
CA PRO A 66 28.00 -9.67 -41.46
C PRO A 66 27.53 -8.81 -42.64
N SER A 67 27.09 -9.43 -43.74
CA SER A 67 26.53 -8.73 -44.91
C SER A 67 25.18 -8.06 -44.64
N MET A 68 24.42 -8.58 -43.68
CA MET A 68 23.09 -8.09 -43.27
C MET A 68 23.12 -7.27 -41.97
N ARG A 69 24.30 -7.03 -41.40
CA ARG A 69 24.43 -6.19 -40.20
C ARG A 69 24.14 -4.74 -40.56
N PRO A 70 23.28 -4.04 -39.80
CA PRO A 70 23.05 -2.62 -40.04
C PRO A 70 24.35 -1.84 -39.81
N LYS A 71 24.76 -1.01 -40.77
CA LYS A 71 25.91 -0.10 -40.61
C LYS A 71 25.53 1.00 -39.62
N ILE A 72 25.73 0.76 -38.33
CA ILE A 72 25.42 1.72 -37.27
C ILE A 72 26.42 2.89 -37.38
N ARG A 73 25.99 4.02 -37.93
CA ARG A 73 26.70 5.30 -37.75
C ARG A 73 26.64 5.63 -36.26
N ARG A 74 27.81 5.83 -35.62
CA ARG A 74 27.89 6.34 -34.25
C ARG A 74 27.01 7.58 -34.13
N LEU A 75 25.98 7.50 -33.27
CA LEU A 75 25.16 8.65 -32.90
C LEU A 75 26.09 9.72 -32.32
N SER A 76 26.03 10.94 -32.88
CA SER A 76 26.81 12.06 -32.38
C SER A 76 26.37 12.42 -30.95
N GLU A 77 27.32 12.81 -30.12
CA GLU A 77 27.14 13.20 -28.70
C GLU A 77 25.93 14.12 -28.48
N THR A 78 25.62 14.97 -29.45
CA THR A 78 24.50 15.93 -29.43
C THR A 78 23.10 15.31 -29.33
N TYR A 79 22.88 14.08 -29.81
CA TYR A 79 21.55 13.44 -29.74
C TYR A 79 21.29 12.76 -28.39
N MET A 80 22.36 12.41 -27.66
CA MET A 80 22.28 11.87 -26.30
C MET A 80 21.98 12.96 -25.27
N GLU A 81 22.51 14.18 -25.47
CA GLU A 81 22.21 15.36 -24.64
C GLU A 81 20.74 15.77 -24.72
N GLN A 82 20.10 15.71 -25.90
CA GLN A 82 18.70 16.10 -26.07
C GLN A 82 17.69 15.12 -25.46
N LEU A 83 18.02 13.83 -25.38
CA LEU A 83 17.10 12.80 -24.86
C LEU A 83 17.20 12.62 -23.34
N PHE A 84 18.38 12.84 -22.75
CA PHE A 84 18.62 12.53 -21.33
C PHE A 84 19.08 13.71 -20.46
N GLY A 85 19.59 14.81 -21.05
CA GLY A 85 19.79 16.10 -20.39
C GLY A 85 20.46 16.07 -19.01
N LEU A 86 21.51 15.26 -18.79
CA LEU A 86 22.28 15.23 -17.55
C LEU A 86 23.76 14.88 -17.80
N ASP A 87 24.65 15.66 -17.19
CA ASP A 87 26.10 15.48 -17.15
C ASP A 87 26.52 14.14 -16.50
N ASP A 88 27.32 13.37 -17.25
CA ASP A 88 28.41 12.42 -16.94
C ASP A 88 28.48 11.50 -15.71
N GLN A 89 27.59 11.52 -14.72
CA GLN A 89 27.72 10.59 -13.58
C GLN A 89 26.39 9.99 -13.11
N LEU A 90 25.99 8.88 -13.77
CA LEU A 90 25.34 7.67 -13.23
C LEU A 90 24.50 6.96 -14.32
N MET A 91 25.18 6.24 -15.22
CA MET A 91 24.54 5.27 -16.11
C MET A 91 24.34 3.95 -15.35
N THR A 92 23.11 3.68 -14.88
CA THR A 92 22.79 2.37 -14.29
C THR A 92 22.43 1.34 -15.37
N PRO A 93 22.70 0.03 -15.16
CA PRO A 93 22.36 -1.02 -16.11
C PRO A 93 20.86 -1.05 -16.51
N GLU A 94 19.94 -0.69 -15.60
CA GLU A 94 18.50 -0.66 -15.91
C GLU A 94 18.11 0.47 -16.88
N LEU A 95 18.83 1.60 -16.86
CA LEU A 95 18.65 2.72 -17.79
C LEU A 95 19.18 2.36 -19.18
N MET A 96 20.31 1.63 -19.24
CA MET A 96 20.86 1.10 -20.48
C MET A 96 19.91 0.10 -21.16
N ILE A 97 19.27 -0.81 -20.39
CA ILE A 97 18.28 -1.75 -20.93
C ILE A 97 17.04 -1.03 -21.47
N LYS A 98 16.56 0.02 -20.79
CA LYS A 98 15.43 0.84 -21.26
C LYS A 98 15.77 1.65 -22.52
N ALA A 99 16.97 2.21 -22.60
CA ALA A 99 17.43 2.92 -23.79
C ALA A 99 17.60 1.95 -24.97
N CYS A 100 18.14 0.75 -24.72
CA CYS A 100 18.34 -0.27 -25.75
C CYS A 100 17.02 -0.85 -26.27
N THR A 101 16.03 -1.06 -25.41
CA THR A 101 14.67 -1.51 -25.80
C THR A 101 13.89 -0.42 -26.56
N PHE A 102 14.07 0.85 -26.21
CA PHE A 102 13.50 1.98 -26.96
C PHE A 102 14.14 2.12 -28.35
N TYR A 103 15.47 2.03 -28.41
CA TYR A 103 16.23 2.18 -29.66
C TYR A 103 15.97 1.02 -30.64
N THR A 104 15.95 -0.23 -30.16
CA THR A 104 15.59 -1.40 -30.99
C THR A 104 14.14 -1.35 -31.46
N GLY A 105 13.21 -0.94 -30.60
CA GLY A 105 11.81 -0.74 -30.99
C GLY A 105 11.61 0.36 -32.05
N HIS A 106 12.43 1.41 -32.02
CA HIS A 106 12.39 2.48 -33.02
C HIS A 106 13.02 2.05 -34.35
N LEU A 107 14.21 1.43 -34.30
CA LEU A 107 14.94 0.91 -35.47
C LEU A 107 14.12 -0.08 -36.31
N VAL A 108 13.45 -1.03 -35.65
CA VAL A 108 12.57 -2.01 -36.32
C VAL A 108 11.43 -1.30 -37.04
N LYS A 109 10.85 -0.27 -36.42
CA LYS A 109 9.72 0.48 -37.00
C LYS A 109 10.16 1.35 -38.17
N THR A 110 11.31 2.01 -38.08
CA THR A 110 11.84 2.85 -39.17
C THR A 110 12.34 2.02 -40.35
N HIS A 111 13.13 0.96 -40.14
CA HIS A 111 13.70 0.16 -41.24
C HIS A 111 12.67 -0.73 -41.92
N PHE A 112 11.64 -1.21 -41.21
CA PHE A 112 10.54 -1.95 -41.84
C PHE A 112 9.73 -1.06 -42.79
N CYS A 113 9.50 0.21 -42.44
CA CYS A 113 8.85 1.16 -43.33
C CYS A 113 9.74 1.50 -44.54
N THR A 114 11.05 1.68 -44.35
CA THR A 114 11.97 1.94 -45.49
C THR A 114 12.10 0.73 -46.42
N TRP A 115 12.12 -0.49 -45.88
CA TRP A 115 12.12 -1.72 -46.67
C TRP A 115 10.85 -1.88 -47.51
N ARG A 116 9.68 -1.59 -46.92
CA ARG A 116 8.39 -1.59 -47.64
C ARG A 116 8.38 -0.59 -48.80
N ASP A 117 8.92 0.60 -48.59
CA ASP A 117 8.88 1.67 -49.59
C ASP A 117 9.92 1.45 -50.73
N ILE A 118 10.98 0.66 -50.49
CA ILE A 118 12.01 0.28 -51.48
C ILE A 118 11.65 -1.01 -52.23
N ALA A 119 10.98 -1.97 -51.60
CA ALA A 119 10.72 -3.30 -52.18
C ALA A 119 9.58 -3.33 -53.21
N ILE A 120 8.74 -2.29 -53.26
CA ILE A 120 7.50 -2.28 -54.05
C ILE A 120 7.66 -1.74 -55.50
N PRO A 121 8.59 -0.84 -55.89
CA PRO A 121 8.57 -0.27 -57.25
C PRO A 121 9.26 -1.08 -58.37
N LEU A 122 9.81 -2.28 -58.14
CA LEU A 122 10.74 -2.94 -59.09
C LEU A 122 10.18 -4.17 -59.81
N ILE A 123 8.87 -4.33 -59.95
CA ILE A 123 8.27 -5.44 -60.71
C ILE A 123 7.54 -4.85 -61.92
N SER A 124 8.01 -5.15 -63.12
CA SER A 124 7.38 -4.70 -64.37
C SER A 124 5.99 -5.29 -64.52
N GLU A 125 5.07 -4.52 -65.13
CA GLU A 125 3.64 -4.83 -65.21
C GLU A 125 3.35 -6.19 -65.88
N ASP A 126 4.19 -6.63 -66.81
CA ASP A 126 4.04 -7.92 -67.50
C ASP A 126 4.36 -9.13 -66.60
N GLU A 127 5.35 -9.00 -65.71
CA GLU A 127 5.72 -10.07 -64.77
C GLU A 127 4.72 -10.16 -63.59
N LEU A 128 4.09 -9.03 -63.27
CA LEU A 128 3.00 -8.95 -62.29
C LEU A 128 1.72 -9.61 -62.82
N ALA A 129 1.39 -9.42 -64.10
CA ALA A 129 0.20 -10.02 -64.72
C ALA A 129 0.28 -11.56 -64.75
N GLU A 130 1.44 -12.13 -65.12
CA GLU A 130 1.61 -13.59 -65.15
C GLU A 130 1.60 -14.21 -63.73
N LYS A 131 2.18 -13.51 -62.74
CA LYS A 131 2.12 -13.95 -61.34
C LYS A 131 0.73 -13.76 -60.73
N MET A 132 -0.03 -12.74 -61.13
CA MET A 132 -1.41 -12.53 -60.70
C MET A 132 -2.36 -13.59 -61.25
N GLU A 133 -2.17 -14.05 -62.49
CA GLU A 133 -2.97 -15.12 -63.08
C GLU A 133 -2.73 -16.46 -62.35
N LYS A 134 -1.45 -16.80 -62.10
CA LYS A 134 -1.07 -17.98 -61.29
C LYS A 134 -1.54 -17.87 -59.84
N ALA A 135 -1.52 -16.67 -59.26
CA ALA A 135 -2.05 -16.41 -57.93
C ALA A 135 -3.58 -16.54 -57.89
N ARG A 136 -4.30 -16.11 -58.94
CA ARG A 136 -5.75 -16.30 -59.07
C ARG A 136 -6.14 -17.77 -59.16
N GLU A 137 -5.42 -18.56 -59.96
CA GLU A 137 -5.66 -20.01 -60.04
C GLU A 137 -5.39 -20.69 -58.69
N TYR A 138 -4.29 -20.31 -58.02
CA TYR A 138 -3.97 -20.80 -56.68
C TYR A 138 -5.02 -20.39 -55.65
N ASP A 139 -5.48 -19.14 -55.67
CA ASP A 139 -6.44 -18.62 -54.70
C ASP A 139 -7.85 -19.18 -54.95
N ASN A 140 -8.24 -19.40 -56.21
CA ASN A 140 -9.47 -20.13 -56.56
C ASN A 140 -9.41 -21.59 -56.11
N PHE A 141 -8.27 -22.28 -56.29
CA PHE A 141 -8.06 -23.63 -55.75
C PHE A 141 -8.07 -23.63 -54.21
N ARG A 142 -7.50 -22.60 -53.57
CA ARG A 142 -7.51 -22.42 -52.11
C ARG A 142 -8.91 -22.13 -51.59
N LEU A 143 -9.71 -21.34 -52.31
CA LEU A 143 -11.11 -21.03 -52.02
C LEU A 143 -11.97 -22.27 -52.18
N GLN A 144 -11.82 -23.03 -53.26
CA GLN A 144 -12.52 -24.31 -53.44
C GLN A 144 -12.14 -25.30 -52.33
N LYS A 145 -10.85 -25.42 -51.98
CA LYS A 145 -10.39 -26.27 -50.87
C LYS A 145 -10.87 -25.76 -49.51
N TYR A 146 -10.99 -24.45 -49.33
CA TYR A 146 -11.52 -23.83 -48.12
C TYR A 146 -13.03 -24.03 -47.99
N ILE A 147 -13.79 -23.83 -49.07
CA ILE A 147 -15.23 -24.10 -49.13
C ILE A 147 -15.49 -25.59 -48.96
N PHE A 148 -14.68 -26.46 -49.56
CA PHE A 148 -14.80 -27.91 -49.37
C PHE A 148 -14.43 -28.32 -47.93
N ARG A 149 -13.44 -27.67 -47.30
CA ARG A 149 -13.14 -27.86 -45.87
C ARG A 149 -14.24 -27.31 -44.96
N LEU A 150 -14.85 -26.19 -45.29
CA LEU A 150 -15.99 -25.63 -44.58
C LEU A 150 -17.22 -26.52 -44.72
N TRP A 151 -17.51 -27.02 -45.92
CA TRP A 151 -18.60 -27.94 -46.19
C TRP A 151 -18.35 -29.31 -45.55
N HIS A 152 -17.13 -29.83 -45.61
CA HIS A 152 -16.72 -31.04 -44.88
C HIS A 152 -16.81 -30.84 -43.36
N SER A 153 -16.37 -29.69 -42.84
CA SER A 153 -16.49 -29.34 -41.41
C SER A 153 -17.95 -29.11 -41.00
N TYR A 154 -18.77 -28.58 -41.89
CA TYR A 154 -20.20 -28.37 -41.67
C TYR A 154 -20.93 -29.71 -41.69
N THR A 155 -20.63 -30.61 -42.62
CA THR A 155 -21.22 -31.96 -42.69
C THR A 155 -20.72 -32.86 -41.57
N GLU A 156 -19.44 -32.81 -41.17
CA GLU A 156 -18.94 -33.38 -39.92
C GLU A 156 -19.64 -32.76 -38.71
N GLY A 157 -19.83 -31.44 -38.73
CA GLY A 157 -20.52 -30.69 -37.69
C GLY A 157 -21.98 -31.12 -37.55
N GLN A 158 -22.68 -31.33 -38.66
CA GLN A 158 -24.07 -31.81 -38.70
C GLN A 158 -24.16 -33.28 -38.31
N LYS A 159 -23.23 -34.14 -38.75
CA LYS A 159 -23.15 -35.54 -38.27
C LYS A 159 -22.86 -35.59 -36.76
N LYS A 160 -21.95 -34.75 -36.27
CA LYS A 160 -21.69 -34.58 -34.83
C LYS A 160 -22.88 -33.99 -34.12
N LEU A 161 -23.60 -33.03 -34.69
CA LEU A 161 -24.80 -32.43 -34.12
C LEU A 161 -25.94 -33.45 -34.06
N LEU A 162 -26.15 -34.27 -35.08
CA LEU A 162 -27.11 -35.38 -35.08
C LEU A 162 -26.73 -36.43 -34.03
N THR A 163 -25.44 -36.77 -33.92
CA THR A 163 -24.94 -37.70 -32.90
C THR A 163 -25.10 -37.11 -31.50
N VAL A 164 -24.81 -35.82 -31.32
CA VAL A 164 -24.99 -35.06 -30.07
C VAL A 164 -26.46 -34.87 -29.75
N THR A 165 -27.34 -34.76 -30.74
CA THR A 165 -28.80 -34.62 -30.57
C THR A 165 -29.41 -35.97 -30.19
N LEU A 166 -29.00 -37.07 -30.82
CA LEU A 166 -29.33 -38.43 -30.40
C LEU A 166 -28.80 -38.75 -28.99
N VAL A 167 -27.57 -38.32 -28.68
CA VAL A 167 -27.00 -38.40 -27.33
C VAL A 167 -27.74 -37.46 -26.37
N ARG A 168 -28.24 -36.30 -26.81
CA ARG A 168 -29.06 -35.37 -26.00
C ARG A 168 -30.44 -35.94 -25.73
N ILE A 169 -31.09 -36.60 -26.68
CA ILE A 169 -32.37 -37.27 -26.49
C ILE A 169 -32.18 -38.48 -25.55
N ARG A 170 -31.15 -39.30 -25.77
CA ARG A 170 -30.75 -40.35 -24.80
C ARG A 170 -30.37 -39.77 -23.44
N ARG A 171 -29.71 -38.61 -23.40
CA ARG A 171 -29.41 -37.85 -22.18
C ARG A 171 -30.67 -37.27 -21.57
N MET A 172 -31.69 -36.88 -22.31
CA MET A 172 -32.94 -36.34 -21.78
C MET A 172 -33.76 -37.47 -21.16
N CYS A 173 -33.85 -38.62 -21.81
CA CYS A 173 -34.43 -39.82 -21.20
C CYS A 173 -33.61 -40.27 -19.96
N ARG A 174 -32.26 -40.25 -20.04
CA ARG A 174 -31.40 -40.47 -18.87
C ARG A 174 -31.52 -39.36 -17.82
N ARG A 175 -31.79 -38.11 -18.20
CA ARG A 175 -31.91 -36.91 -17.34
C ARG A 175 -33.26 -36.89 -16.66
N TYR A 176 -34.30 -37.45 -17.26
CA TYR A 176 -35.58 -37.69 -16.61
C TYR A 176 -35.46 -38.82 -15.59
N LYS A 177 -34.80 -39.93 -15.95
CA LYS A 177 -34.40 -40.97 -14.97
C LYS A 177 -33.47 -40.43 -13.89
N LEU A 178 -32.48 -39.62 -14.25
CA LEU A 178 -31.56 -38.95 -13.34
C LEU A 178 -32.25 -37.84 -12.55
N LEU A 179 -33.32 -37.20 -13.03
CA LEU A 179 -34.10 -36.21 -12.29
C LEU A 179 -34.93 -36.89 -11.23
N ALA A 180 -35.53 -38.04 -11.54
CA ALA A 180 -36.19 -38.89 -10.54
C ALA A 180 -35.19 -39.47 -9.52
N ILE A 181 -33.98 -39.81 -9.96
CA ILE A 181 -32.89 -40.22 -9.06
C ILE A 181 -32.33 -39.02 -8.30
N LEU A 182 -32.23 -37.83 -8.91
CA LEU A 182 -31.69 -36.60 -8.35
C LEU A 182 -32.69 -35.89 -7.44
N THR A 183 -34.00 -36.09 -7.56
CA THR A 183 -34.97 -35.67 -6.55
C THR A 183 -34.81 -36.56 -5.33
N LYS A 184 -34.77 -37.89 -5.50
CA LYS A 184 -34.41 -38.81 -4.41
C LYS A 184 -33.01 -38.56 -3.82
N TRP A 185 -32.05 -38.17 -4.65
CA TRP A 185 -30.68 -37.84 -4.24
C TRP A 185 -30.58 -36.43 -3.69
N ARG A 186 -31.47 -35.50 -4.06
CA ARG A 186 -31.57 -34.14 -3.49
C ARG A 186 -32.20 -34.18 -2.12
N ASP A 187 -33.21 -35.03 -1.90
CA ASP A 187 -33.74 -35.27 -0.55
C ASP A 187 -32.65 -35.93 0.32
N LYS A 188 -31.90 -36.89 -0.25
CA LYS A 188 -30.76 -37.53 0.41
C LYS A 188 -29.53 -36.61 0.55
N ALA A 189 -29.35 -35.64 -0.34
CA ALA A 189 -28.24 -34.68 -0.35
C ALA A 189 -28.56 -33.44 0.49
N GLN A 190 -29.81 -33.03 0.65
CA GLN A 190 -30.22 -32.07 1.68
C GLN A 190 -30.02 -32.67 3.07
N HIS A 191 -30.36 -33.95 3.24
CA HIS A 191 -30.00 -34.71 4.44
C HIS A 191 -28.48 -34.84 4.63
N LYS A 192 -27.71 -35.01 3.54
CA LYS A 192 -26.23 -35.10 3.58
C LYS A 192 -25.54 -33.74 3.69
N TYR A 193 -26.15 -32.65 3.23
CA TYR A 193 -25.61 -31.29 3.30
C TYR A 193 -25.82 -30.74 4.71
N LYS A 194 -26.99 -30.98 5.30
CA LYS A 194 -27.24 -30.77 6.74
C LYS A 194 -26.27 -31.59 7.58
N LYS A 195 -26.04 -32.85 7.20
CA LYS A 195 -25.02 -33.71 7.82
C LYS A 195 -23.57 -33.26 7.60
N ASN A 196 -23.21 -32.69 6.44
CA ASN A 196 -21.86 -32.18 6.13
C ASN A 196 -21.58 -30.83 6.81
N GLU A 197 -22.61 -30.00 6.99
CA GLU A 197 -22.56 -28.77 7.77
C GLU A 197 -22.39 -29.13 9.25
N GLU A 198 -23.17 -30.09 9.76
CA GLU A 198 -22.96 -30.74 11.06
C GLU A 198 -21.57 -31.42 11.17
N GLU A 199 -21.03 -32.02 10.10
CA GLU A 199 -19.71 -32.69 10.09
C GLU A 199 -18.54 -31.70 10.02
N LEU A 200 -18.74 -30.51 9.42
CA LEU A 200 -17.81 -29.39 9.45
C LEU A 200 -17.82 -28.71 10.82
N ILE A 201 -19.01 -28.54 11.43
CA ILE A 201 -19.18 -28.09 12.81
C ILE A 201 -18.54 -29.11 13.77
N LEU A 202 -18.77 -30.41 13.57
CA LEU A 202 -18.18 -31.48 14.38
C LEU A 202 -16.66 -31.57 14.18
N LYS A 203 -16.13 -31.36 12.96
CA LYS A 203 -14.68 -31.25 12.74
C LYS A 203 -14.09 -30.02 13.42
N HIS A 204 -14.84 -28.92 13.46
CA HIS A 204 -14.46 -27.69 14.14
C HIS A 204 -14.47 -27.88 15.67
N GLU A 205 -15.51 -28.51 16.22
CA GLU A 205 -15.61 -28.92 17.63
C GLU A 205 -14.52 -29.92 18.02
N LEU A 206 -14.20 -30.89 17.17
CA LEU A 206 -13.12 -31.86 17.38
C LEU A 206 -11.73 -31.22 17.30
N GLN A 207 -11.56 -30.14 16.52
CA GLN A 207 -10.31 -29.36 16.52
C GLN A 207 -10.19 -28.50 17.78
N LEU A 208 -11.28 -27.88 18.26
CA LEU A 208 -11.33 -27.17 19.55
C LEU A 208 -11.10 -28.13 20.72
N LEU A 209 -11.67 -29.34 20.68
CA LEU A 209 -11.44 -30.40 21.66
C LEU A 209 -9.98 -30.90 21.65
N LYS A 210 -9.36 -31.04 20.48
CA LYS A 210 -7.92 -31.36 20.35
C LYS A 210 -7.02 -30.25 20.90
N TRP A 211 -7.48 -29.00 20.81
CA TRP A 211 -6.80 -27.85 21.38
C TRP A 211 -6.94 -27.84 22.92
N ARG A 212 -8.16 -28.08 23.44
CA ARG A 212 -8.44 -28.27 24.88
C ARG A 212 -7.71 -29.46 25.49
N SER A 213 -7.54 -30.56 24.75
CA SER A 213 -6.77 -31.73 25.22
C SER A 213 -5.27 -31.48 25.26
N LYS A 214 -4.75 -30.59 24.39
CA LYS A 214 -3.35 -30.14 24.46
C LYS A 214 -3.10 -29.20 25.65
N LEU A 215 -4.10 -28.41 26.06
CA LEU A 215 -4.03 -27.50 27.21
C LEU A 215 -4.05 -28.22 28.58
N LYS A 216 -4.60 -29.43 28.67
CA LYS A 216 -4.64 -30.20 29.93
C LYS A 216 -3.34 -30.92 30.30
N CYS A 217 -2.37 -31.02 29.38
CA CYS A 217 -1.12 -31.74 29.64
C CYS A 217 0.02 -30.87 30.22
N ASP A 218 -0.13 -29.54 30.29
CA ASP A 218 0.94 -28.65 30.81
C ASP A 218 0.75 -28.23 32.28
N VAL A 219 -0.26 -28.75 32.99
CA VAL A 219 -0.52 -28.39 34.41
C VAL A 219 -0.17 -29.52 35.40
N VAL A 220 0.22 -30.71 34.92
CA VAL A 220 0.56 -31.84 35.80
C VAL A 220 1.91 -32.45 35.42
N ALA A 221 3.00 -31.73 35.72
CA ALA A 221 4.33 -32.33 35.89
C ALA A 221 5.33 -31.29 36.44
N LYS A 222 5.27 -31.03 37.74
CA LYS A 222 6.42 -30.55 38.53
C LYS A 222 6.44 -31.31 39.85
N GLU A 223 7.65 -31.60 40.32
CA GLU A 223 8.06 -32.46 41.47
C GLU A 223 8.51 -33.86 40.98
N GLU A 224 9.73 -34.38 41.19
CA GLU A 224 10.92 -34.04 42.00
C GLU A 224 12.16 -34.78 41.41
N PHE A 225 13.38 -34.30 41.71
CA PHE A 225 14.69 -35.00 41.54
C PHE A 225 15.00 -35.83 42.81
N PRO A 226 15.95 -36.82 42.88
CA PRO A 226 17.31 -36.82 42.28
C PRO A 226 17.94 -38.16 41.80
N PHE A 227 19.12 -38.02 41.17
CA PHE A 227 20.19 -38.93 40.64
C PHE A 227 20.74 -40.05 41.59
N PRO A 228 21.74 -40.93 41.22
CA PRO A 228 22.54 -41.11 39.98
C PRO A 228 22.89 -42.57 39.49
N GLU A 229 23.50 -42.62 38.29
CA GLU A 229 24.69 -43.42 37.85
C GLU A 229 24.65 -44.78 37.10
N HIS A 230 25.50 -44.81 36.05
CA HIS A 230 26.21 -45.89 35.34
C HIS A 230 25.65 -46.59 34.08
N SER A 231 26.15 -46.07 32.94
CA SER A 231 26.98 -46.75 31.92
C SER A 231 26.38 -47.63 30.80
N ALA A 232 26.97 -47.39 29.61
CA ALA A 232 27.26 -48.29 28.49
C ALA A 232 26.24 -48.45 27.33
N SER A 233 26.62 -47.77 26.24
CA SER A 233 26.70 -48.24 24.83
C SER A 233 25.44 -48.56 24.02
N GLU A 234 25.25 -47.72 22.99
CA GLU A 234 24.95 -48.03 21.57
C GLU A 234 23.85 -49.05 21.24
N VAL A 235 22.81 -48.60 20.53
CA VAL A 235 22.64 -48.81 19.07
C VAL A 235 21.45 -47.98 18.56
N SER A 236 21.63 -47.51 17.33
CA SER A 236 20.86 -46.59 16.50
C SER A 236 19.36 -46.84 16.32
N LEU A 237 18.58 -45.75 16.23
CA LEU A 237 17.78 -45.37 15.06
C LEU A 237 17.13 -43.98 15.28
N GLY A 238 17.97 -42.95 15.23
CA GLY A 238 17.51 -41.55 15.23
C GLY A 238 17.03 -41.15 13.84
N SER A 239 15.71 -41.10 13.65
CA SER A 239 15.10 -40.37 12.53
C SER A 239 15.44 -38.90 12.66
N LYS A 240 16.48 -38.44 11.96
CA LYS A 240 16.78 -37.02 11.78
C LYS A 240 15.61 -36.37 11.06
N VAL A 241 14.76 -35.68 11.81
CA VAL A 241 14.08 -34.50 11.29
C VAL A 241 15.20 -33.56 10.84
N PRO A 242 15.22 -33.05 9.60
CA PRO A 242 16.17 -32.02 9.25
C PRO A 242 15.77 -30.77 10.06
N GLU A 243 16.44 -30.52 11.17
CA GLU A 243 16.45 -29.20 11.80
C GLU A 243 16.97 -28.22 10.75
N CYS A 244 16.08 -27.34 10.30
CA CYS A 244 16.41 -26.31 9.35
C CYS A 244 17.25 -25.25 10.10
N ASP A 245 18.55 -25.45 10.17
CA ASP A 245 19.47 -24.51 10.81
C ASP A 245 19.73 -23.32 9.86
N ILE A 246 19.31 -22.12 10.27
CA ILE A 246 19.47 -20.88 9.52
C ILE A 246 20.94 -20.58 9.23
N SER A 247 21.87 -21.09 10.05
CA SER A 247 23.32 -20.90 9.84
C SER A 247 23.88 -21.62 8.61
N LEU A 248 23.11 -22.51 7.99
CA LEU A 248 23.47 -23.18 6.72
C LEU A 248 23.20 -22.29 5.50
N PHE A 249 22.50 -21.18 5.64
CA PHE A 249 22.24 -20.25 4.53
C PHE A 249 23.46 -19.36 4.22
N PRO A 250 23.63 -18.91 2.97
CA PRO A 250 24.64 -17.91 2.64
C PRO A 250 24.42 -16.62 3.43
N GLU A 251 25.51 -15.96 3.86
CA GLU A 251 25.48 -14.72 4.67
C GLU A 251 24.58 -13.62 4.08
N ARG A 252 24.48 -13.54 2.74
CA ARG A 252 23.57 -12.60 2.04
C ARG A 252 22.09 -12.88 2.30
N VAL A 253 21.71 -14.16 2.41
CA VAL A 253 20.33 -14.58 2.70
C VAL A 253 20.00 -14.29 4.16
N ILE A 254 20.92 -14.61 5.06
CA ILE A 254 20.77 -14.33 6.50
C ILE A 254 20.66 -12.82 6.75
N SER A 255 21.52 -12.03 6.10
CA SER A 255 21.46 -10.56 6.16
C SER A 255 20.10 -10.03 5.68
N ARG A 256 19.53 -10.62 4.61
CA ARG A 256 18.20 -10.25 4.12
C ARG A 256 17.08 -10.65 5.08
N ILE A 257 17.15 -11.82 5.70
CA ILE A 257 16.16 -12.27 6.67
C ILE A 257 16.17 -11.33 7.89
N PHE A 258 17.35 -11.08 8.46
CA PHE A 258 17.49 -10.22 9.64
C PHE A 258 17.24 -8.74 9.34
N ALA A 259 17.37 -8.28 8.09
CA ALA A 259 17.02 -6.91 7.72
C ALA A 259 15.51 -6.60 7.84
N TYR A 260 14.63 -7.61 7.94
CA TYR A 260 13.21 -7.42 8.22
C TYR A 260 12.86 -7.36 9.71
N LEU A 261 13.83 -7.65 10.58
CA LEU A 261 13.64 -7.70 12.03
C LEU A 261 13.82 -6.31 12.65
N THR A 262 13.10 -6.04 13.73
CA THR A 262 13.30 -4.80 14.50
C THR A 262 14.60 -4.87 15.31
N LEU A 263 15.09 -3.72 15.80
CA LEU A 263 16.25 -3.69 16.70
C LEU A 263 16.08 -4.63 17.91
N ARG A 264 14.86 -4.69 18.47
CA ARG A 264 14.52 -5.58 19.59
C ARG A 264 14.68 -7.04 19.18
N ASP A 265 14.14 -7.42 18.03
CA ASP A 265 14.16 -8.79 17.54
C ASP A 265 15.59 -9.25 17.17
N ILE A 266 16.41 -8.36 16.58
CA ILE A 266 17.82 -8.65 16.29
C ILE A 266 18.59 -8.96 17.59
N ILE A 267 18.34 -8.21 18.66
CA ILE A 267 18.97 -8.46 19.97
C ILE A 267 18.53 -9.82 20.52
N ILE A 268 17.24 -10.16 20.43
CA ILE A 268 16.70 -11.47 20.86
C ILE A 268 17.33 -12.60 20.04
N CYS A 269 17.46 -12.44 18.71
CA CYS A 269 18.14 -13.42 17.86
C CYS A 269 19.58 -13.66 18.32
N GLY A 270 20.30 -12.62 18.73
CA GLY A 270 21.66 -12.74 19.26
C GLY A 270 21.78 -13.54 20.56
N GLN A 271 20.67 -13.78 21.27
CA GLN A 271 20.62 -14.55 22.52
C GLN A 271 20.29 -16.03 22.31
N VAL A 272 19.95 -16.45 21.09
CA VAL A 272 19.51 -17.83 20.80
C VAL A 272 20.66 -18.82 20.90
N CYS A 273 21.75 -18.56 20.19
CA CYS A 273 22.97 -19.39 20.23
C CYS A 273 24.19 -18.60 19.74
N HIS A 274 25.39 -19.16 19.92
CA HIS A 274 26.63 -18.50 19.50
C HIS A 274 26.68 -18.20 18.00
N SER A 275 26.15 -19.11 17.16
CA SER A 275 26.06 -18.89 15.71
C SER A 275 25.19 -17.66 15.39
N TRP A 276 24.00 -17.57 16.00
CA TRP A 276 23.10 -16.43 15.80
C TRP A 276 23.65 -15.13 16.37
N MET A 277 24.33 -15.20 17.52
CA MET A 277 25.07 -14.08 18.06
C MET A 277 26.05 -13.53 17.03
N LEU A 278 26.89 -14.37 16.41
CA LEU A 278 27.84 -13.95 15.37
C LEU A 278 27.13 -13.36 14.14
N MET A 279 26.04 -14.00 13.68
CA MET A 279 25.27 -13.53 12.53
C MET A 279 24.67 -12.13 12.76
N THR A 280 24.20 -11.84 13.98
CA THR A 280 23.67 -10.49 14.32
C THR A 280 24.75 -9.41 14.40
N GLN A 281 26.04 -9.79 14.43
CA GLN A 281 27.16 -8.85 14.34
C GLN A 281 27.53 -8.48 12.89
N GLY A 282 26.76 -8.91 11.89
CA GLY A 282 27.00 -8.50 10.50
C GLY A 282 26.88 -6.98 10.33
N SER A 283 27.93 -6.33 9.80
CA SER A 283 27.99 -4.87 9.64
C SER A 283 26.82 -4.29 8.83
N SER A 284 26.35 -5.03 7.83
CA SER A 284 25.23 -4.68 6.94
C SER A 284 23.90 -4.51 7.69
N LEU A 285 23.70 -5.22 8.81
CA LEU A 285 22.49 -5.14 9.63
C LEU A 285 22.39 -3.82 10.40
N TRP A 286 23.53 -3.18 10.66
CA TRP A 286 23.63 -1.97 11.48
C TRP A 286 23.69 -0.69 10.63
N ASN A 287 23.37 -0.77 9.35
CA ASN A 287 23.27 0.39 8.46
C ASN A 287 22.12 1.32 8.87
N SER A 288 21.04 0.77 9.42
CA SER A 288 19.86 1.51 9.85
C SER A 288 19.46 1.07 11.26
N ILE A 289 19.57 1.97 12.24
CA ILE A 289 19.26 1.68 13.63
C ILE A 289 18.09 2.54 14.09
N ASP A 290 17.03 1.88 14.55
CA ASP A 290 15.85 2.52 15.11
C ASP A 290 15.76 2.33 16.63
N PHE A 291 16.13 3.36 17.38
CA PHE A 291 16.02 3.40 18.83
C PHE A 291 14.65 3.87 19.32
N SER A 292 13.79 4.44 18.44
CA SER A 292 12.47 4.93 18.82
C SER A 292 11.54 3.80 19.30
N ALA A 293 11.71 2.58 18.74
CA ALA A 293 10.98 1.38 19.14
C ALA A 293 11.33 0.90 20.56
N VAL A 294 12.50 1.28 21.08
CA VAL A 294 13.02 0.86 22.39
C VAL A 294 13.25 2.03 23.35
N LYS A 295 12.73 3.22 23.02
CA LYS A 295 12.99 4.49 23.74
C LYS A 295 12.70 4.46 25.24
N ASN A 296 11.77 3.60 25.68
CA ASN A 296 11.38 3.46 27.09
C ASN A 296 12.19 2.40 27.86
N ILE A 297 13.00 1.60 27.15
CA ILE A 297 13.67 0.41 27.70
C ILE A 297 15.19 0.57 27.64
N ILE A 298 15.71 1.16 26.55
CA ILE A 298 17.15 1.25 26.33
C ILE A 298 17.78 2.39 27.14
N THR A 299 18.91 2.11 27.78
CA THR A 299 19.70 3.15 28.47
C THR A 299 20.76 3.74 27.54
N ASP A 300 21.12 5.00 27.78
CA ASP A 300 22.20 5.72 27.07
C ASP A 300 23.50 4.92 26.97
N LYS A 301 23.85 4.12 27.99
CA LYS A 301 25.05 3.27 27.99
C LYS A 301 25.06 2.31 26.80
N TYR A 302 23.94 1.65 26.53
CA TYR A 302 23.82 0.69 25.44
C TYR A 302 23.79 1.39 24.08
N ILE A 303 23.16 2.56 23.98
CA ILE A 303 23.19 3.37 22.76
C ILE A 303 24.63 3.73 22.40
N VAL A 304 25.37 4.27 23.37
CA VAL A 304 26.78 4.66 23.18
C VAL A 304 27.64 3.47 22.79
N SER A 305 27.51 2.31 23.46
CA SER A 305 28.30 1.13 23.11
C SER A 305 27.99 0.62 21.70
N THR A 306 26.72 0.65 21.29
CA THR A 306 26.28 0.22 19.96
C THR A 306 26.84 1.16 18.89
N LEU A 307 26.72 2.49 19.10
CA LEU A 307 27.27 3.47 18.17
C LEU A 307 28.79 3.39 18.09
N GLN A 308 29.48 3.22 19.22
CA GLN A 308 30.94 3.05 19.22
C GLN A 308 31.39 1.85 18.39
N ARG A 309 30.66 0.74 18.49
CA ARG A 309 30.96 -0.50 17.77
C ARG A 309 30.70 -0.37 16.26
N TRP A 310 29.61 0.29 15.87
CA TRP A 310 29.13 0.29 14.47
C TRP A 310 29.26 1.62 13.73
N ARG A 311 29.84 2.66 14.34
CA ARG A 311 29.93 4.04 13.82
C ARG A 311 30.32 4.21 12.35
N LEU A 312 31.11 3.30 11.78
CA LEU A 312 31.54 3.38 10.38
C LEU A 312 30.48 2.88 9.38
N ASN A 313 29.54 2.05 9.83
CA ASN A 313 28.51 1.42 8.99
C ASN A 313 27.16 2.11 9.11
N VAL A 314 26.91 2.85 10.20
CA VAL A 314 25.63 3.52 10.43
C VAL A 314 25.38 4.60 9.37
N LEU A 315 24.35 4.39 8.54
CA LEU A 315 23.86 5.34 7.54
C LEU A 315 22.57 6.04 7.99
N ARG A 316 21.72 5.37 8.78
CA ARG A 316 20.43 5.90 9.26
C ARG A 316 20.27 5.72 10.76
N LEU A 317 19.90 6.79 11.45
CA LEU A 317 19.61 6.79 12.88
C LEU A 317 18.24 7.41 13.16
N ASN A 318 17.40 6.64 13.84
CA ASN A 318 16.10 7.12 14.33
C ASN A 318 16.08 7.13 15.87
N PHE A 319 16.02 8.33 16.43
CA PHE A 319 15.91 8.63 17.86
C PHE A 319 14.55 9.25 18.23
N ARG A 320 13.54 9.16 17.36
CA ARG A 320 12.25 9.82 17.61
C ARG A 320 11.71 9.57 19.02
N GLY A 321 11.44 10.64 19.76
CA GLY A 321 10.89 10.58 21.11
C GLY A 321 11.86 10.10 22.20
N CYS A 322 13.15 9.92 21.90
CA CYS A 322 14.13 9.48 22.88
C CYS A 322 14.59 10.63 23.79
N VAL A 323 14.79 10.33 25.08
CA VAL A 323 15.34 11.27 26.06
C VAL A 323 16.83 10.99 26.22
N LEU A 324 17.66 11.66 25.42
CA LEU A 324 19.10 11.38 25.32
C LEU A 324 19.92 12.38 26.14
N ARG A 325 20.96 11.91 26.84
CA ARG A 325 21.95 12.80 27.46
C ARG A 325 22.90 13.36 26.41
N LEU A 326 23.51 14.51 26.71
CA LEU A 326 24.47 15.18 25.83
C LEU A 326 25.65 14.27 25.43
N LYS A 327 26.14 13.41 26.34
CA LYS A 327 27.22 12.44 26.04
C LYS A 327 26.82 11.45 24.93
N THR A 328 25.56 11.03 24.92
CA THR A 328 25.02 10.12 23.90
C THR A 328 24.88 10.81 22.55
N LEU A 329 24.40 12.05 22.54
CA LEU A 329 24.35 12.87 21.33
C LEU A 329 25.75 13.15 20.76
N ARG A 330 26.77 13.32 21.61
CA ARG A 330 28.18 13.38 21.16
C ARG A 330 28.69 12.08 20.55
N SER A 331 28.16 10.92 20.92
CA SER A 331 28.55 9.67 20.26
C SER A 331 28.00 9.57 18.84
N VAL A 332 26.87 10.24 18.53
CA VAL A 332 26.31 10.32 17.18
C VAL A 332 27.26 11.05 16.23
N SER A 333 27.98 12.08 16.69
CA SER A 333 28.95 12.80 15.85
C SER A 333 30.16 11.96 15.43
N LEU A 334 30.32 10.75 15.97
CA LEU A 334 31.35 9.81 15.54
C LEU A 334 30.93 8.99 14.31
N CYS A 335 29.64 8.99 13.97
CA CYS A 335 29.07 8.29 12.82
C CYS A 335 29.27 9.11 11.52
N ARG A 336 30.49 9.11 10.97
CA ARG A 336 30.87 10.00 9.85
C ARG A 336 30.13 9.71 8.53
N ASN A 337 29.65 8.49 8.35
CA ASN A 337 28.92 8.07 7.15
C ASN A 337 27.39 8.26 7.25
N LEU A 338 26.92 8.93 8.32
CA LEU A 338 25.50 9.14 8.56
C LEU A 338 24.87 9.97 7.42
N GLN A 339 23.79 9.45 6.84
CA GLN A 339 23.02 10.07 5.76
C GLN A 339 21.63 10.50 6.22
N GLU A 340 21.01 9.78 7.15
CA GLU A 340 19.68 10.10 7.66
C GLU A 340 19.68 10.16 9.19
N LEU A 341 19.21 11.28 9.73
CA LEU A 341 19.07 11.49 11.17
C LEU A 341 17.67 11.97 11.51
N ASN A 342 16.94 11.17 12.29
CA ASN A 342 15.67 11.56 12.88
C ASN A 342 15.83 11.73 14.39
N VAL A 343 15.72 12.97 14.86
CA VAL A 343 15.71 13.34 16.29
C VAL A 343 14.42 14.08 16.65
N SER A 344 13.33 13.80 15.92
CA SER A 344 12.05 14.42 16.19
C SER A 344 11.54 14.06 17.59
N ASP A 345 10.73 14.93 18.20
CA ASP A 345 10.17 14.73 19.54
C ASP A 345 11.25 14.49 20.63
N CYS A 346 12.50 14.92 20.44
CA CYS A 346 13.58 14.79 21.43
C CYS A 346 13.69 16.07 22.27
N PRO A 347 13.15 16.11 23.51
CA PRO A 347 13.12 17.34 24.31
C PRO A 347 14.51 17.78 24.80
N THR A 348 15.46 16.84 24.91
CA THR A 348 16.82 17.10 25.38
C THR A 348 17.76 17.60 24.29
N LEU A 349 17.30 17.68 23.03
CA LEU A 349 18.09 18.19 21.93
C LEU A 349 18.30 19.70 22.11
N THR A 350 19.58 20.10 22.21
CA THR A 350 20.02 21.49 22.34
C THR A 350 20.78 21.92 21.09
N ASP A 351 20.90 23.25 20.90
CA ASP A 351 21.73 23.80 19.81
C ASP A 351 23.20 23.33 19.91
N GLU A 352 23.68 23.09 21.13
CA GLU A 352 25.06 22.64 21.38
C GLU A 352 25.25 21.17 20.98
N SER A 353 24.28 20.30 21.26
CA SER A 353 24.31 18.94 20.71
C SER A 353 24.25 18.92 19.19
N MET A 354 23.43 19.80 18.58
CA MET A 354 23.35 19.90 17.13
C MET A 354 24.65 20.39 16.51
N ARG A 355 25.38 21.28 17.20
CA ARG A 355 26.72 21.70 16.78
C ARG A 355 27.67 20.52 16.63
N TYR A 356 27.77 19.67 17.67
CA TYR A 356 28.63 18.47 17.61
C TYR A 356 28.21 17.52 16.49
N ILE A 357 26.91 17.25 16.35
CA ILE A 357 26.38 16.34 15.32
C ILE A 357 26.67 16.88 13.92
N SER A 358 26.41 18.16 13.68
CA SER A 358 26.68 18.81 12.40
C SER A 358 28.17 18.80 12.05
N GLU A 359 29.05 19.07 13.01
CA GLU A 359 30.52 19.00 12.81
C GLU A 359 31.00 17.59 12.46
N GLY A 360 30.42 16.55 13.06
CA GLY A 360 30.86 15.17 12.90
C GLY A 360 30.26 14.39 11.73
N CYS A 361 29.07 14.81 11.24
CA CYS A 361 28.27 14.07 10.27
C CYS A 361 27.93 14.90 9.00
N PRO A 362 28.90 15.46 8.25
CA PRO A 362 28.61 16.35 7.13
C PRO A 362 27.87 15.68 5.94
N GLY A 363 27.85 14.34 5.89
CA GLY A 363 27.18 13.54 4.85
C GLY A 363 25.66 13.44 4.97
N VAL A 364 25.03 14.08 5.97
CA VAL A 364 23.58 13.99 6.19
C VAL A 364 22.80 14.62 5.03
N LEU A 365 21.90 13.81 4.45
CA LEU A 365 20.98 14.17 3.38
C LEU A 365 19.55 14.37 3.90
N TYR A 366 19.14 13.62 4.92
CA TYR A 366 17.82 13.71 5.57
C TYR A 366 17.98 14.07 7.04
N LEU A 367 17.37 15.18 7.45
CA LEU A 367 17.38 15.64 8.83
C LEU A 367 15.97 15.99 9.30
N ASN A 368 15.50 15.30 10.33
CA ASN A 368 14.22 15.59 10.98
C ASN A 368 14.46 16.10 12.40
N LEU A 369 14.16 17.39 12.61
CA LEU A 369 14.28 18.12 13.87
C LEU A 369 12.90 18.44 14.47
N SER A 370 11.83 17.83 13.97
CA SER A 370 10.47 18.23 14.32
C SER A 370 10.17 18.13 15.81
N ASN A 371 9.41 19.09 16.32
CA ASN A 371 9.00 19.19 17.72
C ASN A 371 10.19 19.18 18.69
N THR A 372 11.26 19.91 18.36
CA THR A 372 12.44 20.09 19.22
C THR A 372 12.60 21.55 19.66
N THR A 373 13.53 21.79 20.57
CA THR A 373 13.75 23.13 21.16
C THR A 373 14.85 23.95 20.47
N ILE A 374 15.21 23.59 19.23
CA ILE A 374 16.23 24.27 18.44
C ILE A 374 15.90 25.75 18.22
N THR A 375 16.93 26.60 18.19
CA THR A 375 16.78 28.04 18.01
C THR A 375 17.40 28.52 16.70
N ASN A 376 17.39 29.84 16.49
CA ASN A 376 18.12 30.47 15.39
C ASN A 376 19.63 30.09 15.35
N ARG A 377 20.21 29.63 16.47
CA ARG A 377 21.61 29.17 16.53
C ARG A 377 21.82 27.90 15.70
N THR A 378 20.96 26.89 15.86
CA THR A 378 21.02 25.68 15.01
C THR A 378 20.84 26.04 13.55
N MET A 379 19.87 26.89 13.22
CA MET A 379 19.65 27.34 11.83
C MET A 379 20.86 28.04 11.19
N ARG A 380 21.75 28.64 11.99
CA ARG A 380 23.03 29.21 11.52
C ARG A 380 24.09 28.15 11.24
N ILE A 381 24.02 27.01 11.93
CA ILE A 381 24.99 25.91 11.86
C ILE A 381 24.68 24.99 10.69
N LEU A 382 23.40 24.66 10.43
CA LEU A 382 23.01 23.69 9.40
C LEU A 382 23.61 24.00 8.02
N PRO A 383 23.53 25.23 7.48
CA PRO A 383 24.06 25.54 6.14
C PRO A 383 25.59 25.42 6.06
N ARG A 384 26.30 25.54 7.18
CA ARG A 384 27.77 25.48 7.21
C ARG A 384 28.29 24.05 7.04
N TYR A 385 27.63 23.08 7.66
CA TYR A 385 28.11 21.69 7.73
C TYR A 385 27.32 20.74 6.83
N PHE A 386 26.00 20.95 6.66
CA PHE A 386 25.15 20.09 5.83
C PHE A 386 24.97 20.67 4.42
N GLN A 387 26.03 20.67 3.63
CA GLN A 387 26.04 21.26 2.28
C GLN A 387 25.18 20.47 1.28
N ASN A 388 25.04 19.16 1.50
CA ASN A 388 24.28 18.26 0.63
C ASN A 388 22.88 17.94 1.16
N LEU A 389 22.37 18.71 2.13
CA LEU A 389 21.05 18.44 2.71
C LEU A 389 19.94 18.51 1.66
N GLN A 390 19.17 17.43 1.56
CA GLN A 390 18.08 17.27 0.58
C GLN A 390 16.70 17.34 1.24
N ASN A 391 16.58 16.82 2.46
CA ASN A 391 15.31 16.76 3.18
C ASN A 391 15.48 17.35 4.57
N LEU A 392 14.70 18.37 4.90
CA LEU A 392 14.72 19.04 6.19
C LEU A 392 13.29 19.17 6.72
N SER A 393 13.05 18.64 7.93
CA SER A 393 11.80 18.86 8.65
C SER A 393 12.08 19.65 9.93
N LEU A 394 11.41 20.80 10.05
CA LEU A 394 11.46 21.72 11.19
C LEU A 394 10.08 21.85 11.85
N ALA A 395 9.16 20.90 11.59
CA ALA A 395 7.77 21.04 12.01
C ALA A 395 7.65 21.24 13.52
N TYR A 396 6.72 22.08 13.94
CA TYR A 396 6.42 22.44 15.32
C TYR A 396 7.63 22.94 16.15
N CYS A 397 8.73 23.35 15.51
CA CYS A 397 9.85 23.98 16.21
C CYS A 397 9.52 25.46 16.44
N ARG A 398 9.17 25.82 17.69
CA ARG A 398 8.60 27.14 18.03
C ARG A 398 9.64 28.22 18.40
N LYS A 399 10.93 27.88 18.50
CA LYS A 399 11.97 28.78 19.05
C LYS A 399 12.88 29.45 18.01
N PHE A 400 12.82 29.07 16.74
CA PHE A 400 13.49 29.80 15.66
C PHE A 400 12.51 30.77 14.98
N THR A 401 12.98 31.78 14.27
CA THR A 401 12.14 32.83 13.64
C THR A 401 12.60 33.10 12.21
N ASP A 402 12.03 34.09 11.53
CA ASP A 402 12.50 34.58 10.23
C ASP A 402 14.01 34.87 10.20
N LYS A 403 14.60 35.31 11.34
CA LYS A 403 16.05 35.51 11.50
C LYS A 403 16.84 34.20 11.32
N GLY A 404 16.32 33.08 11.81
CA GLY A 404 16.90 31.76 11.64
C GLY A 404 16.89 31.34 10.17
N LEU A 405 15.75 31.51 9.50
CA LEU A 405 15.61 31.18 8.07
C LEU A 405 16.49 32.06 7.18
N ARG A 406 16.77 33.31 7.57
CA ARG A 406 17.74 34.15 6.87
C ARG A 406 19.11 33.48 6.76
N TYR A 407 19.53 32.70 7.75
CA TYR A 407 20.83 32.02 7.73
C TYR A 407 20.93 30.93 6.66
N LEU A 408 19.81 30.40 6.17
CA LEU A 408 19.82 29.50 5.01
C LEU A 408 20.36 30.20 3.74
N ASN A 409 20.37 31.54 3.70
CA ASN A 409 20.98 32.30 2.59
C ASN A 409 22.49 32.49 2.75
N LEU A 410 23.10 32.10 3.88
CA LEU A 410 24.52 32.32 4.13
C LEU A 410 25.35 31.08 3.74
N GLY A 411 26.41 31.30 2.95
CA GLY A 411 27.34 30.25 2.52
C GLY A 411 26.81 29.41 1.35
N ASN A 412 27.33 28.18 1.21
CA ASN A 412 26.96 27.23 0.15
C ASN A 412 25.89 26.21 0.59
N GLY A 413 25.14 26.50 1.67
CA GLY A 413 24.36 25.50 2.39
C GLY A 413 22.89 25.40 1.97
N CYS A 414 22.35 24.18 1.92
CA CYS A 414 20.93 23.86 1.70
C CYS A 414 20.34 24.23 0.33
N HIS A 415 21.15 24.52 -0.69
CA HIS A 415 20.65 24.76 -2.06
C HIS A 415 20.13 23.50 -2.77
N LYS A 416 20.57 22.31 -2.30
CA LYS A 416 20.12 21.00 -2.78
C LYS A 416 18.83 20.52 -2.12
N LEU A 417 18.18 21.36 -1.30
CA LEU A 417 16.98 21.01 -0.57
C LEU A 417 15.82 20.76 -1.54
N MET A 418 15.28 19.53 -1.50
CA MET A 418 14.15 19.06 -2.31
C MET A 418 12.87 18.94 -1.48
N TYR A 419 12.97 18.58 -0.19
CA TYR A 419 11.85 18.49 0.73
C TYR A 419 12.04 19.44 1.91
N LEU A 420 11.02 20.24 2.19
CA LEU A 420 10.97 21.11 3.36
C LEU A 420 9.63 20.97 4.07
N ASP A 421 9.67 20.80 5.38
CA ASP A 421 8.50 20.78 6.24
C ASP A 421 8.63 21.84 7.34
N LEU A 422 7.68 22.77 7.34
CA LEU A 422 7.57 23.90 8.28
C LEU A 422 6.23 23.87 9.02
N SER A 423 5.55 22.72 9.05
CA SER A 423 4.25 22.60 9.69
C SER A 423 4.28 23.11 11.13
N GLY A 424 3.23 23.81 11.59
CA GLY A 424 3.15 24.33 12.97
C GLY A 424 4.14 25.45 13.33
N CYS A 425 4.96 25.94 12.40
CA CYS A 425 5.92 27.03 12.65
C CYS A 425 5.24 28.41 12.55
N THR A 426 4.32 28.69 13.47
CA THR A 426 3.46 29.89 13.49
C THR A 426 4.21 31.24 13.52
N GLN A 427 5.47 31.22 13.95
CA GLN A 427 6.34 32.38 14.08
C GLN A 427 7.02 32.82 12.78
N ILE A 428 6.81 32.09 11.68
CA ILE A 428 7.33 32.42 10.36
C ILE A 428 6.35 33.39 9.67
N SER A 429 6.86 34.55 9.25
CA SER A 429 6.07 35.52 8.48
C SER A 429 6.32 35.38 6.97
N VAL A 430 5.66 36.23 6.17
CA VAL A 430 5.94 36.37 4.73
C VAL A 430 7.44 36.58 4.46
N GLN A 431 8.15 37.29 5.35
CA GLN A 431 9.59 37.51 5.20
C GLN A 431 10.40 36.22 5.38
N GLY A 432 9.98 35.32 6.27
CA GLY A 432 10.59 34.00 6.41
C GLY A 432 10.43 33.16 5.14
N PHE A 433 9.25 33.19 4.51
CA PHE A 433 9.02 32.54 3.21
C PHE A 433 9.87 33.14 2.09
N ARG A 434 10.04 34.47 2.04
CA ARG A 434 10.99 35.12 1.11
C ARG A 434 12.43 34.66 1.34
N ASN A 435 12.84 34.54 2.60
CA ASN A 435 14.19 34.07 2.94
C ASN A 435 14.40 32.64 2.41
N ILE A 436 13.41 31.76 2.53
CA ILE A 436 13.46 30.40 1.98
C ILE A 436 13.52 30.43 0.45
N ALA A 437 12.67 31.24 -0.19
CA ALA A 437 12.61 31.37 -1.65
C ALA A 437 13.95 31.81 -2.26
N ASN A 438 14.69 32.66 -1.55
CA ASN A 438 16.02 33.10 -1.95
C ASN A 438 17.10 32.02 -1.77
N SER A 439 16.97 31.15 -0.76
CA SER A 439 17.96 30.11 -0.43
C SER A 439 17.78 28.82 -1.22
N CYS A 440 16.55 28.32 -1.27
CA CYS A 440 16.21 26.94 -1.59
C CYS A 440 15.31 26.90 -2.82
N THR A 441 15.83 27.32 -3.97
CA THR A 441 15.10 27.36 -5.24
C THR A 441 14.78 25.97 -5.81
N GLY A 442 15.50 24.94 -5.33
CA GLY A 442 15.36 23.54 -5.72
C GLY A 442 14.20 22.78 -5.06
N ILE A 443 13.42 23.39 -4.16
CA ILE A 443 12.36 22.69 -3.42
C ILE A 443 11.33 22.09 -4.40
N MET A 444 11.08 20.80 -4.24
CA MET A 444 10.09 20.03 -5.00
C MET A 444 8.86 19.69 -4.17
N HIS A 445 9.04 19.48 -2.87
CA HIS A 445 8.01 19.07 -1.93
C HIS A 445 8.00 20.01 -0.73
N LEU A 446 6.87 20.67 -0.50
CA LEU A 446 6.68 21.57 0.64
C LEU A 446 5.48 21.13 1.49
N THR A 447 5.71 21.03 2.79
CA THR A 447 4.68 20.78 3.81
C THR A 447 4.63 21.96 4.78
N ILE A 448 3.46 22.58 4.92
CA ILE A 448 3.20 23.80 5.72
C ILE A 448 1.83 23.68 6.38
N ASN A 449 1.63 22.59 7.12
CA ASN A 449 0.39 22.31 7.84
C ASN A 449 0.28 23.11 9.14
N ASP A 450 -0.93 23.23 9.68
CA ASP A 450 -1.23 23.84 10.99
C ASP A 450 -0.58 25.22 11.17
N MET A 451 -0.60 26.01 10.10
CA MET A 451 -0.08 27.38 10.08
C MET A 451 -1.24 28.38 10.02
N PRO A 452 -1.83 28.79 11.16
CA PRO A 452 -2.92 29.77 11.18
C PRO A 452 -2.49 31.13 10.61
N THR A 453 -1.21 31.46 10.65
CA THR A 453 -0.62 32.68 10.09
C THR A 453 -0.32 32.61 8.59
N LEU A 454 -0.54 31.46 7.94
CA LEU A 454 -0.26 31.27 6.52
C LEU A 454 -1.28 32.01 5.65
N THR A 455 -0.81 32.96 4.84
CA THR A 455 -1.63 33.76 3.93
C THR A 455 -1.22 33.54 2.47
N ASP A 456 -2.05 33.99 1.53
CA ASP A 456 -1.75 33.92 0.09
C ASP A 456 -0.42 34.62 -0.26
N ASN A 457 -0.06 35.68 0.48
CA ASN A 457 1.20 36.39 0.31
C ASN A 457 2.43 35.54 0.68
N CYS A 458 2.31 34.64 1.66
CA CYS A 458 3.37 33.68 1.99
C CYS A 458 3.63 32.73 0.82
N VAL A 459 2.55 32.18 0.24
CA VAL A 459 2.63 31.28 -0.93
C VAL A 459 3.20 32.03 -2.13
N LYS A 460 2.70 33.24 -2.41
CA LYS A 460 3.20 34.09 -3.49
C LYS A 460 4.70 34.38 -3.37
N ALA A 461 5.15 34.82 -2.19
CA ALA A 461 6.55 35.11 -1.92
C ALA A 461 7.47 33.90 -2.14
N LEU A 462 6.96 32.68 -1.91
CA LEU A 462 7.70 31.45 -2.12
C LEU A 462 7.80 31.09 -3.61
N VAL A 463 6.66 31.02 -4.30
CA VAL A 463 6.59 30.53 -5.68
C VAL A 463 7.22 31.49 -6.69
N GLU A 464 7.46 32.75 -6.31
CA GLU A 464 8.23 33.72 -7.11
C GLU A 464 9.62 33.22 -7.50
N LYS A 465 10.28 32.40 -6.65
CA LYS A 465 11.65 31.90 -6.90
C LYS A 465 11.80 30.38 -6.81
N CYS A 466 10.73 29.64 -6.51
CA CYS A 466 10.73 28.18 -6.40
C CYS A 466 9.86 27.52 -7.49
N PRO A 467 10.25 27.55 -8.78
CA PRO A 467 9.44 27.01 -9.87
C PRO A 467 9.39 25.47 -9.91
N ARG A 468 10.31 24.80 -9.19
CA ARG A 468 10.43 23.33 -9.15
C ARG A 468 9.45 22.65 -8.20
N ILE A 469 8.61 23.40 -7.48
CA ILE A 469 7.61 22.82 -6.58
C ILE A 469 6.64 21.96 -7.41
N THR A 470 6.56 20.68 -7.05
CA THR A 470 5.64 19.71 -7.67
C THR A 470 4.60 19.19 -6.69
N SER A 471 4.84 19.32 -5.39
CA SER A 471 3.95 18.85 -4.33
C SER A 471 3.85 19.90 -3.24
N ILE A 472 2.63 20.31 -2.92
CA ILE A 472 2.37 21.24 -1.82
C ILE A 472 1.26 20.71 -0.91
N VAL A 473 1.47 20.82 0.40
CA VAL A 473 0.54 20.37 1.43
C VAL A 473 0.40 21.47 2.48
N PHE A 474 -0.81 22.02 2.63
CA PHE A 474 -1.19 22.98 3.67
C PHE A 474 -2.56 22.61 4.26
N ILE A 475 -2.55 21.72 5.25
CA ILE A 475 -3.72 21.39 6.07
C ILE A 475 -3.80 22.39 7.23
N GLY A 476 -5.01 22.79 7.67
CA GLY A 476 -5.13 23.71 8.81
C GLY A 476 -4.66 25.15 8.51
N ALA A 477 -4.83 25.61 7.26
CA ALA A 477 -4.46 26.95 6.80
C ALA A 477 -5.70 27.80 6.46
N PRO A 478 -6.34 28.46 7.45
CA PRO A 478 -7.67 29.08 7.30
C PRO A 478 -7.69 30.36 6.46
N HIS A 479 -6.53 31.01 6.26
CA HIS A 479 -6.43 32.29 5.54
C HIS A 479 -6.05 32.16 4.07
N ILE A 480 -5.72 30.95 3.61
CA ILE A 480 -5.49 30.67 2.19
C ILE A 480 -6.79 30.77 1.40
N SER A 481 -6.72 31.34 0.20
CA SER A 481 -7.83 31.51 -0.73
C SER A 481 -7.46 31.09 -2.17
N ASP A 482 -8.38 31.30 -3.12
CA ASP A 482 -8.13 31.06 -4.55
C ASP A 482 -6.93 31.86 -5.09
N CYS A 483 -6.54 32.96 -4.44
CA CYS A 483 -5.35 33.73 -4.80
C CYS A 483 -4.04 32.94 -4.66
N ALA A 484 -3.92 32.06 -3.65
CA ALA A 484 -2.77 31.16 -3.54
C ALA A 484 -2.69 30.18 -4.73
N PHE A 485 -3.82 29.66 -5.20
CA PHE A 485 -3.88 28.77 -6.37
C PHE A 485 -3.50 29.49 -7.65
N LYS A 486 -3.87 30.77 -7.76
CA LYS A 486 -3.39 31.61 -8.86
C LYS A 486 -1.88 31.83 -8.78
N ALA A 487 -1.32 32.04 -7.58
CA ALA A 487 0.13 32.18 -7.43
C ALA A 487 0.86 30.88 -7.78
N LEU A 488 0.32 29.72 -7.38
CA LEU A 488 0.87 28.40 -7.65
C LEU A 488 0.89 28.02 -9.13
N SER A 489 0.18 28.74 -10.02
CA SER A 489 0.15 28.42 -11.45
C SER A 489 1.51 28.57 -12.14
N THR A 490 2.49 29.22 -11.49
CA THR A 490 3.88 29.29 -11.96
C THR A 490 4.61 27.96 -11.79
N CYS A 491 4.10 27.06 -10.94
CA CYS A 491 4.69 25.76 -10.62
C CYS A 491 4.01 24.62 -11.40
N LYS A 492 4.78 23.62 -11.83
CA LYS A 492 4.25 22.42 -12.50
C LYS A 492 3.79 21.37 -11.46
N LEU A 493 2.72 21.67 -10.74
CA LEU A 493 2.20 20.80 -9.68
C LEU A 493 1.76 19.42 -10.20
N ARG A 494 2.10 18.41 -9.40
CA ARG A 494 1.67 17.01 -9.52
C ARG A 494 0.72 16.62 -8.39
N LYS A 495 0.95 17.15 -7.17
CA LYS A 495 0.17 16.85 -5.98
C LYS A 495 -0.20 18.12 -5.22
N ILE A 496 -1.47 18.21 -4.82
CA ILE A 496 -1.95 19.27 -3.93
C ILE A 496 -2.81 18.65 -2.82
N ARG A 497 -2.57 19.10 -1.58
CA ARG A 497 -3.37 18.69 -0.43
C ARG A 497 -3.70 19.86 0.48
N PHE A 498 -4.98 20.03 0.79
CA PHE A 498 -5.44 20.91 1.86
C PHE A 498 -6.75 20.39 2.45
N GLU A 499 -7.10 20.88 3.63
CA GLU A 499 -8.30 20.48 4.34
C GLU A 499 -8.85 21.62 5.21
N GLY A 500 -10.16 21.66 5.39
CA GLY A 500 -10.83 22.55 6.34
C GLY A 500 -10.85 24.02 5.92
N ASN A 501 -10.73 24.31 4.62
CA ASN A 501 -10.65 25.68 4.14
C ASN A 501 -12.03 26.24 3.77
N LYS A 502 -12.39 27.39 4.38
CA LYS A 502 -13.68 28.06 4.18
C LYS A 502 -13.68 29.14 3.10
N ARG A 503 -12.51 29.48 2.55
CA ARG A 503 -12.31 30.59 1.60
C ARG A 503 -12.11 30.14 0.16
N ILE A 504 -11.64 28.91 -0.07
CA ILE A 504 -11.45 28.32 -1.40
C ILE A 504 -12.79 28.02 -2.05
N THR A 505 -12.92 28.34 -3.34
CA THR A 505 -14.13 28.14 -4.14
C THR A 505 -13.82 27.39 -5.44
N ASP A 506 -14.85 27.10 -6.24
CA ASP A 506 -14.68 26.49 -7.56
C ASP A 506 -13.73 27.28 -8.49
N ALA A 507 -13.49 28.57 -8.23
CA ALA A 507 -12.60 29.41 -9.01
C ALA A 507 -11.15 28.88 -9.03
N CYS A 508 -10.69 28.19 -7.98
CA CYS A 508 -9.34 27.62 -7.96
C CYS A 508 -9.11 26.54 -9.04
N PHE A 509 -10.18 25.93 -9.55
CA PHE A 509 -10.13 24.90 -10.60
C PHE A 509 -10.32 25.45 -12.01
N LYS A 510 -10.75 26.71 -12.14
CA LYS A 510 -10.91 27.37 -13.43
C LYS A 510 -9.52 27.46 -14.06
N PHE A 511 -9.25 26.64 -15.09
CA PHE A 511 -7.93 26.47 -15.75
C PHE A 511 -6.91 25.55 -15.06
N ILE A 512 -7.35 24.64 -14.19
CA ILE A 512 -6.45 23.66 -13.56
C ILE A 512 -5.76 22.74 -14.59
N ASP A 513 -6.43 22.43 -15.71
CA ASP A 513 -5.89 21.65 -16.82
C ASP A 513 -4.75 22.35 -17.56
N LYS A 514 -4.85 23.67 -17.74
CA LYS A 514 -3.83 24.51 -18.38
C LYS A 514 -2.66 24.79 -17.45
N ASN A 515 -2.96 25.11 -16.18
CA ASN A 515 -1.95 25.50 -15.20
C ASN A 515 -1.19 24.28 -14.66
N TYR A 516 -1.85 23.13 -14.52
CA TYR A 516 -1.31 21.92 -13.89
C TYR A 516 -1.56 20.65 -14.73
N PRO A 517 -1.02 20.57 -15.96
CA PRO A 517 -1.32 19.48 -16.89
C PRO A 517 -0.87 18.09 -16.39
N ASN A 518 0.06 18.03 -15.44
CA ASN A 518 0.62 16.80 -14.87
C ASN A 518 0.05 16.46 -13.48
N ILE A 519 -1.02 17.15 -13.04
CA ILE A 519 -1.61 16.90 -11.73
C ILE A 519 -2.22 15.50 -11.69
N ASN A 520 -1.81 14.72 -10.69
CA ASN A 520 -2.25 13.34 -10.52
C ASN A 520 -2.91 13.06 -9.16
N HIS A 521 -2.74 13.95 -8.19
CA HIS A 521 -3.27 13.80 -6.84
C HIS A 521 -3.86 15.13 -6.35
N ILE A 522 -5.17 15.13 -6.12
CA ILE A 522 -5.91 16.25 -5.55
C ILE A 522 -6.58 15.76 -4.27
N TYR A 523 -6.20 16.35 -3.14
CA TYR A 523 -6.82 16.11 -1.85
C TYR A 523 -7.35 17.44 -1.31
N MET A 524 -8.66 17.60 -1.25
CA MET A 524 -9.33 18.81 -0.79
C MET A 524 -10.54 18.41 0.05
N ALA A 525 -10.29 18.10 1.32
CA ALA A 525 -11.34 17.66 2.25
C ALA A 525 -11.91 18.84 3.05
N ASP A 526 -13.18 18.76 3.48
CA ASP A 526 -13.87 19.78 4.28
C ASP A 526 -13.80 21.20 3.68
N CYS A 527 -14.10 21.30 2.38
CA CYS A 527 -14.07 22.54 1.62
C CYS A 527 -15.49 22.98 1.26
N LYS A 528 -16.18 23.63 2.20
CA LYS A 528 -17.63 23.88 2.15
C LYS A 528 -18.14 24.69 0.95
N ARG A 529 -17.26 25.42 0.26
CA ARG A 529 -17.60 26.25 -0.91
C ARG A 529 -17.28 25.59 -2.25
N ILE A 530 -16.71 24.38 -2.24
CA ILE A 530 -16.54 23.54 -3.44
C ILE A 530 -17.89 22.94 -3.80
N THR A 531 -18.29 23.05 -5.07
CA THR A 531 -19.58 22.56 -5.59
C THR A 531 -19.38 21.67 -6.82
N ASN A 532 -20.47 21.22 -7.44
CA ASN A 532 -20.46 20.53 -8.74
C ASN A 532 -19.64 21.26 -9.84
N GLY A 533 -19.49 22.59 -9.77
CA GLY A 533 -18.67 23.37 -10.71
C GLY A 533 -17.19 23.00 -10.68
N SER A 534 -16.66 22.61 -9.52
CA SER A 534 -15.28 22.11 -9.39
C SER A 534 -15.06 20.81 -10.16
N LEU A 535 -15.96 19.84 -9.98
CA LEU A 535 -15.94 18.54 -10.64
C LEU A 535 -16.01 18.67 -12.16
N LYS A 536 -16.84 19.58 -12.67
CA LYS A 536 -16.87 19.94 -14.09
C LYS A 536 -15.51 20.45 -14.58
N SER A 537 -14.87 21.33 -13.81
CA SER A 537 -13.56 21.91 -14.14
C SER A 537 -12.42 20.89 -14.08
N LEU A 538 -12.58 19.83 -13.28
CA LEU A 538 -11.63 18.72 -13.16
C LEU A 538 -11.79 17.65 -14.26
N SER A 539 -12.94 17.59 -14.91
CA SER A 539 -13.24 16.61 -15.98
C SER A 539 -12.17 16.49 -17.08
N PRO A 540 -11.48 17.57 -17.55
CA PRO A 540 -10.51 17.48 -18.64
C PRO A 540 -9.17 16.84 -18.25
N LEU A 541 -8.93 16.62 -16.95
CA LEU A 541 -7.62 16.17 -16.46
C LEU A 541 -7.29 14.74 -16.88
N LYS A 542 -6.21 14.59 -17.67
CA LYS A 542 -5.81 13.30 -18.27
C LYS A 542 -4.87 12.47 -17.37
N GLN A 543 -4.35 13.04 -16.30
CA GLN A 543 -3.36 12.40 -15.42
C GLN A 543 -3.87 12.22 -13.99
N LEU A 544 -5.10 12.67 -13.67
CA LEU A 544 -5.66 12.57 -12.33
C LEU A 544 -5.94 11.12 -11.96
N THR A 545 -5.32 10.66 -10.88
CA THR A 545 -5.43 9.27 -10.37
C THR A 545 -6.07 9.21 -9.00
N VAL A 546 -5.89 10.25 -8.18
CA VAL A 546 -6.44 10.33 -6.82
C VAL A 546 -7.21 11.63 -6.67
N LEU A 547 -8.48 11.52 -6.31
CA LEU A 547 -9.34 12.64 -5.97
C LEU A 547 -10.00 12.37 -4.61
N ASN A 548 -9.70 13.22 -3.63
CA ASN A 548 -10.40 13.25 -2.36
C ASN A 548 -11.12 14.59 -2.20
N LEU A 549 -12.46 14.53 -2.11
CA LEU A 549 -13.35 15.65 -1.85
C LEU A 549 -14.28 15.34 -0.65
N ALA A 550 -13.79 14.55 0.32
CA ALA A 550 -14.54 14.22 1.52
C ALA A 550 -15.05 15.49 2.23
N ASN A 551 -16.24 15.43 2.82
CA ASN A 551 -16.92 16.54 3.51
C ASN A 551 -17.24 17.76 2.60
N CYS A 552 -17.12 17.64 1.28
CA CYS A 552 -17.58 18.68 0.35
C CYS A 552 -19.08 18.52 0.07
N ILE A 553 -19.91 18.89 1.06
CA ILE A 553 -21.35 18.63 1.10
C ILE A 553 -22.17 19.14 -0.11
N ARG A 554 -21.64 20.08 -0.91
CA ARG A 554 -22.33 20.65 -2.10
C ARG A 554 -22.03 19.89 -3.39
N ILE A 555 -21.38 18.74 -3.30
CA ILE A 555 -21.16 17.81 -4.41
C ILE A 555 -22.32 16.80 -4.46
N GLY A 556 -22.85 16.57 -5.65
CA GLY A 556 -23.90 15.57 -5.88
C GLY A 556 -23.80 14.91 -7.25
N ASP A 557 -24.80 14.11 -7.59
CA ASP A 557 -24.81 13.23 -8.77
C ASP A 557 -24.50 13.96 -10.08
N MET A 558 -25.04 15.17 -10.27
CA MET A 558 -24.82 15.96 -11.48
C MET A 558 -23.34 16.35 -11.65
N GLY A 559 -22.67 16.75 -10.57
CA GLY A 559 -21.25 17.09 -10.60
C GLY A 559 -20.39 15.87 -10.91
N LEU A 560 -20.69 14.74 -10.26
CA LEU A 560 -19.95 13.49 -10.51
C LEU A 560 -20.15 13.00 -11.95
N LYS A 561 -21.37 13.08 -12.49
CA LYS A 561 -21.64 12.76 -13.89
C LYS A 561 -20.79 13.60 -14.83
N GLN A 562 -20.77 14.92 -14.64
CA GLN A 562 -19.97 15.83 -15.46
C GLN A 562 -18.46 15.56 -15.35
N PHE A 563 -17.97 15.20 -14.16
CA PHE A 563 -16.58 14.79 -13.96
C PHE A 563 -16.24 13.54 -14.76
N LEU A 564 -17.09 12.50 -14.67
CA LEU A 564 -16.87 11.20 -15.31
C LEU A 564 -17.14 11.18 -16.82
N ASP A 565 -17.81 12.21 -17.35
CA ASP A 565 -17.99 12.37 -18.79
C ASP A 565 -16.69 12.77 -19.51
N GLY A 566 -15.69 13.29 -18.78
CA GLY A 566 -14.37 13.64 -19.30
C GLY A 566 -13.34 12.48 -19.33
N PRO A 567 -12.13 12.72 -19.85
CA PRO A 567 -11.06 11.71 -19.94
C PRO A 567 -10.53 11.21 -18.59
N VAL A 568 -10.83 11.93 -17.50
CA VAL A 568 -10.39 11.57 -16.14
C VAL A 568 -10.90 10.20 -15.69
N SER A 569 -12.08 9.78 -16.15
CA SER A 569 -12.72 8.53 -15.72
C SER A 569 -11.88 7.29 -16.04
N ILE A 570 -11.05 7.34 -17.09
CA ILE A 570 -10.20 6.22 -17.53
C ILE A 570 -8.98 6.07 -16.62
N ARG A 571 -8.57 7.13 -15.93
CA ARG A 571 -7.31 7.20 -15.17
C ARG A 571 -7.49 7.21 -13.66
N ILE A 572 -8.67 7.61 -13.18
CA ILE A 572 -8.98 7.62 -11.74
C ILE A 572 -8.83 6.22 -11.14
N ARG A 573 -8.14 6.15 -9.99
CA ARG A 573 -7.87 4.93 -9.23
C ARG A 573 -8.41 5.01 -7.82
N GLU A 574 -8.39 6.20 -7.23
CA GLU A 574 -8.88 6.44 -5.88
C GLU A 574 -9.83 7.63 -5.90
N LEU A 575 -11.07 7.39 -5.46
CA LEU A 575 -12.09 8.41 -5.34
C LEU A 575 -12.68 8.37 -3.94
N ASN A 576 -12.48 9.46 -3.19
CA ASN A 576 -13.08 9.64 -1.88
C ASN A 576 -14.09 10.78 -1.93
N LEU A 577 -15.36 10.43 -1.70
CA LEU A 577 -16.51 11.32 -1.65
C LEU A 577 -17.29 11.12 -0.33
N SER A 578 -16.61 10.77 0.77
CA SER A 578 -17.27 10.64 2.07
C SER A 578 -18.02 11.92 2.46
N ASN A 579 -19.20 11.79 3.06
CA ASN A 579 -20.06 12.88 3.50
C ASN A 579 -20.51 13.84 2.36
N CYS A 580 -20.46 13.39 1.10
CA CYS A 580 -21.10 14.09 -0.01
C CYS A 580 -22.58 13.67 -0.08
N ILE A 581 -23.38 14.24 0.82
CA ILE A 581 -24.76 13.83 1.10
C ILE A 581 -25.73 13.89 -0.08
N HIS A 582 -25.39 14.55 -1.20
CA HIS A 582 -26.25 14.63 -2.39
C HIS A 582 -25.89 13.58 -3.46
N LEU A 583 -25.12 12.55 -3.10
CA LEU A 583 -24.85 11.41 -3.97
C LEU A 583 -25.87 10.28 -3.71
N SER A 584 -26.39 9.70 -4.79
CA SER A 584 -27.35 8.60 -4.79
C SER A 584 -26.89 7.45 -5.69
N ASP A 585 -27.71 6.41 -5.84
CA ASP A 585 -27.43 5.25 -6.70
C ASP A 585 -27.05 5.64 -8.14
N VAL A 586 -27.55 6.79 -8.63
CA VAL A 586 -27.21 7.36 -9.95
C VAL A 586 -25.69 7.57 -10.09
N SER A 587 -25.01 7.98 -9.02
CA SER A 587 -23.56 8.13 -9.00
C SER A 587 -22.85 6.80 -9.22
N ILE A 588 -23.32 5.72 -8.59
CA ILE A 588 -22.71 4.39 -8.73
C ILE A 588 -22.93 3.83 -10.13
N VAL A 589 -24.12 4.02 -10.72
CA VAL A 589 -24.39 3.65 -12.12
C VAL A 589 -23.33 4.29 -13.02
N LYS A 590 -23.12 5.60 -12.87
CA LYS A 590 -22.16 6.33 -13.71
C LYS A 590 -20.71 5.90 -13.48
N LEU A 591 -20.33 5.60 -12.24
CA LEU A 591 -19.01 5.02 -11.91
C LEU A 591 -18.81 3.68 -12.62
N SER A 592 -19.82 2.80 -12.57
CA SER A 592 -19.80 1.48 -13.22
C SER A 592 -19.63 1.52 -14.73
N GLU A 593 -20.17 2.54 -15.39
CA GLU A 593 -20.06 2.71 -16.84
C GLU A 593 -18.71 3.28 -17.30
N ARG A 594 -18.05 4.09 -16.47
CA ARG A 594 -16.99 5.01 -16.94
C ARG A 594 -15.61 4.79 -16.30
N CYS A 595 -15.52 4.04 -15.20
CA CYS A 595 -14.31 3.93 -14.39
C CYS A 595 -13.70 2.51 -14.40
N PRO A 596 -12.97 2.12 -15.46
CA PRO A 596 -12.41 0.77 -15.58
C PRO A 596 -11.24 0.48 -14.64
N ASN A 597 -10.59 1.51 -14.09
CA ASN A 597 -9.36 1.39 -13.29
C ASN A 597 -9.52 1.86 -11.83
N LEU A 598 -10.76 1.98 -11.34
CA LEU A 598 -11.05 2.44 -9.99
C LEU A 598 -10.80 1.32 -8.98
N ASN A 599 -9.82 1.51 -8.11
CA ASN A 599 -9.41 0.52 -7.11
C ASN A 599 -9.97 0.83 -5.72
N TYR A 600 -10.09 2.10 -5.36
CA TYR A 600 -10.59 2.58 -4.06
C TYR A 600 -11.76 3.54 -4.26
N LEU A 601 -12.87 3.26 -3.58
CA LEU A 601 -14.06 4.11 -3.56
C LEU A 601 -14.55 4.26 -2.12
N SER A 602 -14.61 5.49 -1.61
CA SER A 602 -15.33 5.79 -0.36
C SER A 602 -16.53 6.67 -0.63
N LEU A 603 -17.69 6.17 -0.20
CA LEU A 603 -19.00 6.81 -0.22
C LEU A 603 -19.61 6.80 1.19
N ARG A 604 -18.75 6.87 2.22
CA ARG A 604 -19.19 6.93 3.61
C ARG A 604 -20.20 8.06 3.83
N ASN A 605 -21.27 7.80 4.56
CA ASN A 605 -22.33 8.75 4.90
C ASN A 605 -22.99 9.41 3.67
N CYS A 606 -23.03 8.71 2.54
CA CYS A 606 -23.88 9.07 1.40
C CYS A 606 -25.24 8.39 1.58
N GLU A 607 -26.13 9.02 2.36
CA GLU A 607 -27.37 8.41 2.88
C GLU A 607 -28.35 7.97 1.79
N TYR A 608 -28.34 8.57 0.60
CA TYR A 608 -29.23 8.19 -0.51
C TYR A 608 -28.74 6.97 -1.32
N LEU A 609 -27.69 6.28 -0.86
CA LEU A 609 -27.25 5.01 -1.44
C LEU A 609 -28.04 3.84 -0.88
N THR A 610 -28.58 3.02 -1.79
CA THR A 610 -29.40 1.85 -1.49
C THR A 610 -28.84 0.58 -2.13
N ASP A 611 -29.50 -0.56 -1.89
CA ASP A 611 -29.13 -1.85 -2.49
C ASP A 611 -29.15 -1.81 -4.03
N LEU A 612 -29.95 -0.93 -4.65
CA LEU A 612 -29.99 -0.74 -6.11
C LEU A 612 -28.66 -0.24 -6.65
N GLY A 613 -28.00 0.69 -5.96
CA GLY A 613 -26.67 1.15 -6.35
C GLY A 613 -25.63 0.02 -6.30
N ILE A 614 -25.75 -0.87 -5.31
CA ILE A 614 -24.83 -2.01 -5.14
C ILE A 614 -24.89 -2.99 -6.32
N GLU A 615 -26.06 -3.16 -6.93
CA GLU A 615 -26.23 -3.97 -8.15
C GLU A 615 -25.30 -3.52 -9.28
N TYR A 616 -25.11 -2.21 -9.44
CA TYR A 616 -24.20 -1.65 -10.43
C TYR A 616 -22.74 -1.66 -9.98
N MET A 617 -22.47 -1.53 -8.67
CA MET A 617 -21.11 -1.55 -8.14
C MET A 617 -20.37 -2.85 -8.41
N VAL A 618 -21.08 -3.99 -8.45
CA VAL A 618 -20.48 -5.29 -8.81
C VAL A 618 -19.83 -5.27 -10.21
N ASN A 619 -20.26 -4.37 -11.10
CA ASN A 619 -19.70 -4.22 -12.44
C ASN A 619 -18.41 -3.39 -12.49
N ILE A 620 -18.00 -2.74 -11.38
CA ILE A 620 -16.71 -2.05 -11.30
C ILE A 620 -15.62 -3.08 -10.97
N PHE A 621 -15.27 -3.92 -11.94
CA PHE A 621 -14.39 -5.10 -11.77
C PHE A 621 -12.95 -4.80 -11.29
N SER A 622 -12.56 -3.53 -11.20
CA SER A 622 -11.27 -3.08 -10.68
C SER A 622 -11.26 -2.80 -9.18
N LEU A 623 -12.43 -2.71 -8.52
CA LEU A 623 -12.49 -2.35 -7.10
C LEU A 623 -11.76 -3.36 -6.22
N LEU A 624 -10.87 -2.84 -5.38
CA LEU A 624 -10.15 -3.61 -4.36
C LEU A 624 -10.62 -3.21 -2.96
N SER A 625 -11.01 -1.95 -2.79
CA SER A 625 -11.40 -1.36 -1.51
C SER A 625 -12.63 -0.48 -1.67
N VAL A 626 -13.62 -0.72 -0.82
CA VAL A 626 -14.90 0.00 -0.82
C VAL A 626 -15.31 0.34 0.60
N ASP A 627 -15.63 1.61 0.82
CA ASP A 627 -16.17 2.11 2.07
C ASP A 627 -17.59 2.66 1.86
N LEU A 628 -18.55 1.96 2.45
CA LEU A 628 -19.99 2.24 2.39
C LEU A 628 -20.56 2.51 3.79
N SER A 629 -19.70 2.91 4.73
CA SER A 629 -20.10 3.15 6.12
C SER A 629 -21.20 4.21 6.19
N GLY A 630 -22.19 4.06 7.07
CA GLY A 630 -23.29 5.02 7.26
C GLY A 630 -24.23 5.16 6.07
N THR A 631 -24.30 4.17 5.18
CA THR A 631 -25.26 4.11 4.07
C THR A 631 -26.48 3.24 4.42
N HIS A 632 -27.51 3.21 3.56
CA HIS A 632 -28.74 2.47 3.80
C HIS A 632 -28.76 1.04 3.23
N ILE A 633 -27.58 0.44 3.04
CA ILE A 633 -27.40 -0.93 2.54
C ILE A 633 -27.98 -1.95 3.52
N SER A 634 -28.66 -2.96 2.98
CA SER A 634 -29.22 -4.08 3.72
C SER A 634 -28.48 -5.40 3.46
N ASN A 635 -28.96 -6.47 4.07
CA ASN A 635 -28.49 -7.82 3.77
C ASN A 635 -28.60 -8.19 2.28
N GLU A 636 -29.61 -7.68 1.56
CA GLU A 636 -29.76 -7.93 0.12
C GLU A 636 -28.62 -7.30 -0.69
N GLY A 637 -28.29 -6.04 -0.41
CA GLY A 637 -27.15 -5.37 -1.03
C GLY A 637 -25.82 -6.11 -0.77
N LEU A 638 -25.59 -6.62 0.44
CA LEU A 638 -24.41 -7.44 0.72
C LEU A 638 -24.39 -8.77 -0.02
N MET A 639 -25.54 -9.44 -0.16
CA MET A 639 -25.64 -10.66 -0.97
C MET A 639 -25.30 -10.38 -2.43
N ILE A 640 -25.71 -9.24 -2.96
CA ILE A 640 -25.32 -8.78 -4.31
C ILE A 640 -23.81 -8.50 -4.37
N LEU A 641 -23.28 -7.75 -3.41
CA LEU A 641 -21.86 -7.40 -3.33
C LEU A 641 -20.94 -8.62 -3.23
N SER A 642 -21.41 -9.74 -2.65
CA SER A 642 -20.69 -11.02 -2.57
C SER A 642 -20.28 -11.60 -3.94
N ARG A 643 -20.91 -11.12 -5.02
CA ARG A 643 -20.59 -11.49 -6.40
C ARG A 643 -19.28 -10.83 -6.86
N HIS A 644 -18.85 -9.76 -6.22
CA HIS A 644 -17.61 -9.06 -6.56
C HIS A 644 -16.37 -9.88 -6.13
N LYS A 645 -15.58 -10.35 -7.10
CA LYS A 645 -14.51 -11.35 -6.86
C LYS A 645 -13.12 -10.81 -6.56
N LYS A 646 -12.93 -9.48 -6.60
CA LYS A 646 -11.64 -8.84 -6.35
C LYS A 646 -11.60 -7.95 -5.10
N LEU A 647 -12.72 -7.84 -4.38
CA LEU A 647 -12.80 -6.96 -3.22
C LEU A 647 -12.00 -7.56 -2.06
N LYS A 648 -11.01 -6.81 -1.59
CA LYS A 648 -10.12 -7.18 -0.47
C LYS A 648 -10.42 -6.40 0.80
N GLU A 649 -10.95 -5.19 0.66
CA GLU A 649 -11.25 -4.31 1.78
C GLU A 649 -12.69 -3.83 1.69
N LEU A 650 -13.44 -3.98 2.79
CA LEU A 650 -14.82 -3.56 2.89
C LEU A 650 -15.07 -2.87 4.24
N SER A 651 -15.58 -1.65 4.18
CA SER A 651 -16.07 -0.93 5.36
C SER A 651 -17.59 -0.72 5.29
N LEU A 652 -18.27 -1.15 6.34
CA LEU A 652 -19.72 -1.13 6.55
C LEU A 652 -20.05 -0.59 7.95
N SER A 653 -19.18 0.25 8.51
CA SER A 653 -19.40 0.84 9.82
C SER A 653 -20.71 1.63 9.84
N GLU A 654 -21.46 1.62 10.95
CA GLU A 654 -22.72 2.36 11.11
C GLU A 654 -23.83 1.95 10.09
N CYS A 655 -23.73 0.78 9.47
CA CYS A 655 -24.76 0.25 8.56
C CYS A 655 -25.82 -0.56 9.33
N TYR A 656 -26.75 0.14 9.98
CA TYR A 656 -27.70 -0.43 10.96
C TYR A 656 -28.67 -1.53 10.44
N LYS A 657 -28.83 -1.69 9.12
CA LYS A 657 -29.71 -2.70 8.50
C LYS A 657 -29.02 -4.05 8.25
N ILE A 658 -27.71 -4.14 8.50
CA ILE A 658 -26.93 -5.34 8.27
C ILE A 658 -27.01 -6.27 9.50
N THR A 659 -27.16 -7.56 9.25
CA THR A 659 -27.15 -8.61 10.27
C THR A 659 -26.15 -9.71 9.91
N ASP A 660 -26.00 -10.71 10.79
CA ASP A 660 -25.13 -11.87 10.58
C ASP A 660 -25.39 -12.57 9.24
N VAL A 661 -26.63 -12.57 8.76
CA VAL A 661 -27.05 -13.19 7.48
C VAL A 661 -26.34 -12.54 6.30
N GLY A 662 -26.32 -11.20 6.24
CA GLY A 662 -25.70 -10.46 5.14
C GLY A 662 -24.20 -10.64 5.10
N ILE A 663 -23.53 -10.51 6.26
CA ILE A 663 -22.08 -10.70 6.37
C ILE A 663 -21.69 -12.14 6.04
N THR A 664 -22.42 -13.13 6.56
CA THR A 664 -22.14 -14.54 6.27
C THR A 664 -22.26 -14.85 4.77
N ALA A 665 -23.29 -14.31 4.11
CA ALA A 665 -23.46 -14.45 2.67
C ALA A 665 -22.32 -13.78 1.89
N PHE A 666 -21.89 -12.59 2.33
CA PHE A 666 -20.74 -11.89 1.74
C PHE A 666 -19.44 -12.70 1.88
N CYS A 667 -19.12 -13.18 3.08
CA CYS A 667 -17.91 -13.99 3.35
C CYS A 667 -17.87 -15.28 2.51
N LYS A 668 -19.01 -15.94 2.30
CA LYS A 668 -19.12 -17.12 1.40
C LYS A 668 -18.72 -16.79 -0.05
N GLY A 669 -18.98 -15.55 -0.49
CA GLY A 669 -18.69 -15.09 -1.85
C GLY A 669 -17.29 -14.49 -2.05
N SER A 670 -16.71 -13.91 -0.99
CA SER A 670 -15.43 -13.19 -1.00
C SER A 670 -14.38 -13.84 -0.07
N LEU A 671 -13.62 -14.78 -0.62
CA LEU A 671 -12.63 -15.57 0.13
C LEU A 671 -11.26 -14.87 0.25
N ILE A 672 -11.06 -13.76 -0.45
CA ILE A 672 -9.79 -13.00 -0.49
C ILE A 672 -9.83 -11.74 0.37
N LEU A 673 -10.83 -11.63 1.25
CA LEU A 673 -11.00 -10.49 2.13
C LEU A 673 -9.81 -10.38 3.09
N GLU A 674 -9.16 -9.23 3.10
CA GLU A 674 -8.01 -8.89 3.94
C GLU A 674 -8.43 -7.88 5.03
N HIS A 675 -9.35 -6.97 4.73
CA HIS A 675 -9.80 -5.93 5.67
C HIS A 675 -11.33 -5.89 5.76
N LEU A 676 -11.87 -5.97 6.97
CA LEU A 676 -13.30 -5.78 7.23
C LEU A 676 -13.53 -4.84 8.41
N ASP A 677 -14.33 -3.80 8.20
CA ASP A 677 -14.86 -2.94 9.25
C ASP A 677 -16.39 -3.04 9.26
N VAL A 678 -16.94 -3.52 10.37
CA VAL A 678 -18.39 -3.61 10.62
C VAL A 678 -18.75 -2.94 11.94
N SER A 679 -17.99 -1.89 12.29
CA SER A 679 -18.17 -1.19 13.56
C SER A 679 -19.56 -0.55 13.68
N TYR A 680 -20.07 -0.40 14.91
CA TYR A 680 -21.36 0.23 15.20
C TYR A 680 -22.54 -0.43 14.46
N CYS A 681 -22.46 -1.75 14.25
CA CYS A 681 -23.55 -2.57 13.73
C CYS A 681 -24.15 -3.41 14.88
N PRO A 682 -25.11 -2.87 15.66
CA PRO A 682 -25.55 -3.45 16.94
C PRO A 682 -26.30 -4.78 16.81
N GLN A 683 -26.68 -5.16 15.59
CA GLN A 683 -27.38 -6.42 15.32
C GLN A 683 -26.42 -7.62 15.19
N LEU A 684 -25.12 -7.39 15.00
CA LEU A 684 -24.14 -8.44 14.77
C LEU A 684 -23.83 -9.22 16.05
N THR A 685 -23.64 -10.52 15.91
CA THR A 685 -23.32 -11.46 16.99
C THR A 685 -22.07 -12.28 16.67
N ASP A 686 -21.70 -13.22 17.54
CA ASP A 686 -20.57 -14.15 17.33
C ASP A 686 -20.61 -14.89 15.97
N GLU A 687 -21.78 -15.02 15.35
CA GLU A 687 -21.93 -15.65 14.03
C GLU A 687 -21.10 -14.98 12.93
N ILE A 688 -20.91 -13.65 12.96
CA ILE A 688 -20.03 -13.00 11.96
C ILE A 688 -18.58 -13.47 12.08
N ILE A 689 -18.08 -13.64 13.30
CA ILE A 689 -16.70 -14.05 13.54
C ILE A 689 -16.51 -15.51 13.15
N LYS A 690 -17.51 -16.37 13.42
CA LYS A 690 -17.53 -17.75 12.92
C LYS A 690 -17.48 -17.79 11.40
N ALA A 691 -18.29 -16.97 10.71
CA ALA A 691 -18.27 -16.90 9.25
C ALA A 691 -16.90 -16.45 8.71
N LEU A 692 -16.29 -15.43 9.31
CA LEU A 692 -14.96 -14.94 8.94
C LEU A 692 -13.89 -16.01 9.14
N ALA A 693 -13.89 -16.69 10.29
CA ALA A 693 -12.94 -17.75 10.61
C ALA A 693 -13.06 -18.97 9.68
N ILE A 694 -14.24 -19.20 9.08
CA ILE A 694 -14.48 -20.28 8.13
C ILE A 694 -14.06 -19.89 6.71
N TYR A 695 -14.43 -18.70 6.24
CA TYR A 695 -14.31 -18.33 4.82
C TYR A 695 -13.19 -17.34 4.51
N CYS A 696 -12.84 -16.44 5.44
CA CYS A 696 -11.94 -15.31 5.22
C CYS A 696 -10.65 -15.44 6.07
N ILE A 697 -9.93 -16.55 5.92
CA ILE A 697 -8.74 -16.86 6.73
C ILE A 697 -7.52 -15.96 6.47
N CYS A 698 -7.54 -15.17 5.38
CA CYS A 698 -6.48 -14.22 5.02
C CYS A 698 -6.65 -12.84 5.66
N LEU A 699 -7.59 -12.69 6.59
CA LEU A 699 -7.89 -11.41 7.25
C LEU A 699 -6.67 -10.86 7.98
N THR A 700 -6.31 -9.62 7.66
CA THR A 700 -5.21 -8.87 8.26
C THR A 700 -5.72 -7.75 9.18
N SER A 701 -6.94 -7.26 8.95
CA SER A 701 -7.56 -6.22 9.77
C SER A 701 -9.03 -6.51 10.00
N LEU A 702 -9.46 -6.46 11.25
CA LEU A 702 -10.86 -6.58 11.65
C LEU A 702 -11.24 -5.47 12.63
N SER A 703 -12.31 -4.75 12.33
CA SER A 703 -12.96 -3.87 13.30
C SER A 703 -14.40 -4.33 13.54
N VAL A 704 -14.69 -4.63 14.80
CA VAL A 704 -16.04 -4.93 15.31
C VAL A 704 -16.38 -4.00 16.48
N ALA A 705 -15.75 -2.82 16.52
CA ALA A 705 -16.00 -1.84 17.56
C ALA A 705 -17.49 -1.48 17.60
N GLY A 706 -18.09 -1.33 18.77
CA GLY A 706 -19.49 -0.97 18.88
C GLY A 706 -20.49 -2.10 18.63
N CYS A 707 -20.03 -3.36 18.62
CA CYS A 707 -20.88 -4.54 18.49
C CYS A 707 -21.07 -5.22 19.86
N PRO A 708 -22.11 -4.86 20.64
CA PRO A 708 -22.22 -5.24 22.06
C PRO A 708 -22.49 -6.73 22.28
N LYS A 709 -22.91 -7.48 21.25
CA LYS A 709 -23.28 -8.90 21.37
C LYS A 709 -22.13 -9.87 21.05
N ILE A 710 -20.92 -9.37 20.86
CA ILE A 710 -19.73 -10.19 20.62
C ILE A 710 -19.13 -10.63 21.95
N THR A 711 -18.87 -11.93 22.07
CA THR A 711 -18.38 -12.57 23.30
C THR A 711 -17.01 -13.23 23.11
N ASP A 712 -16.42 -13.73 24.20
CA ASP A 712 -15.12 -14.42 24.15
C ASP A 712 -15.16 -15.67 23.26
N ALA A 713 -16.32 -16.33 23.11
CA ALA A 713 -16.46 -17.50 22.24
C ALA A 713 -16.16 -17.18 20.77
N ALA A 714 -16.52 -15.98 20.31
CA ALA A 714 -16.13 -15.52 18.98
C ALA A 714 -14.61 -15.35 18.87
N MET A 715 -13.97 -14.77 19.89
CA MET A 715 -12.52 -14.51 19.88
C MET A 715 -11.70 -15.80 19.97
N GLU A 716 -12.19 -16.83 20.68
CA GLU A 716 -11.62 -18.18 20.66
C GLU A 716 -11.57 -18.71 19.20
N VAL A 717 -12.68 -18.62 18.47
CA VAL A 717 -12.79 -19.07 17.08
C VAL A 717 -11.92 -18.24 16.13
N LEU A 718 -11.91 -16.92 16.30
CA LEU A 718 -11.07 -16.00 15.51
C LEU A 718 -9.59 -16.35 15.67
N SER A 719 -9.12 -16.47 16.92
CA SER A 719 -7.73 -16.74 17.23
C SER A 719 -7.25 -18.08 16.69
N ALA A 720 -8.12 -19.09 16.66
CA ALA A 720 -7.80 -20.42 16.15
C ALA A 720 -7.62 -20.50 14.62
N LYS A 721 -8.08 -19.50 13.84
CA LYS A 721 -8.11 -19.56 12.37
C LYS A 721 -7.42 -18.37 11.70
N CYS A 722 -7.63 -17.15 12.19
CA CYS A 722 -7.14 -15.91 11.58
C CYS A 722 -5.73 -15.55 12.09
N HIS A 723 -4.73 -16.38 11.75
CA HIS A 723 -3.35 -16.24 12.22
C HIS A 723 -2.59 -15.03 11.61
N TYR A 724 -3.10 -14.48 10.51
CA TYR A 724 -2.51 -13.32 9.80
C TYR A 724 -3.08 -11.97 10.27
N LEU A 725 -3.88 -11.97 11.34
CA LEU A 725 -4.48 -10.74 11.87
C LEU A 725 -3.40 -9.83 12.45
N HIS A 726 -3.31 -8.61 11.91
CA HIS A 726 -2.38 -7.57 12.31
C HIS A 726 -3.06 -6.47 13.12
N ILE A 727 -4.32 -6.17 12.81
CA ILE A 727 -5.10 -5.09 13.42
C ILE A 727 -6.43 -5.67 13.89
N LEU A 728 -6.74 -5.47 15.18
CA LEU A 728 -8.02 -5.83 15.76
C LEU A 728 -8.55 -4.65 16.58
N ASP A 729 -9.76 -4.20 16.25
CA ASP A 729 -10.51 -3.23 17.05
C ASP A 729 -11.80 -3.86 17.57
N ILE A 730 -11.89 -3.95 18.90
CA ILE A 730 -13.01 -4.52 19.66
C ILE A 730 -13.60 -3.48 20.62
N SER A 731 -13.31 -2.20 20.37
CA SER A 731 -13.70 -1.12 21.30
C SER A 731 -15.22 -1.08 21.49
N GLY A 732 -15.69 -1.01 22.74
CA GLY A 732 -17.12 -1.01 23.07
C GLY A 732 -17.79 -2.39 23.05
N CYS A 733 -17.07 -3.48 22.75
CA CYS A 733 -17.59 -4.83 22.94
C CYS A 733 -17.61 -5.16 24.45
N VAL A 734 -18.73 -4.88 25.11
CA VAL A 734 -18.86 -4.91 26.57
C VAL A 734 -18.86 -6.32 27.19
N LEU A 735 -19.13 -7.36 26.40
CA LEU A 735 -19.18 -8.76 26.85
C LEU A 735 -17.83 -9.49 26.77
N LEU A 736 -16.77 -8.82 26.30
CA LEU A 736 -15.43 -9.40 26.20
C LEU A 736 -14.69 -9.32 27.54
N THR A 737 -14.10 -10.43 27.97
CA THR A 737 -13.38 -10.54 29.25
C THR A 737 -11.88 -10.78 29.03
N ASP A 738 -11.12 -10.95 30.11
CA ASP A 738 -9.70 -11.30 30.03
C ASP A 738 -9.41 -12.58 29.22
N GLN A 739 -10.38 -13.51 29.11
CA GLN A 739 -10.22 -14.77 28.41
C GLN A 739 -9.85 -14.57 26.93
N MET A 740 -10.48 -13.61 26.25
CA MET A 740 -10.19 -13.36 24.84
C MET A 740 -8.74 -12.92 24.59
N LEU A 741 -8.12 -12.23 25.55
CA LEU A 741 -6.73 -11.81 25.43
C LEU A 741 -5.81 -13.02 25.49
N GLU A 742 -6.12 -14.03 26.33
CA GLU A 742 -5.35 -15.28 26.34
C GLU A 742 -5.45 -16.02 25.01
N ASP A 743 -6.65 -16.07 24.42
CA ASP A 743 -6.88 -16.77 23.17
C ASP A 743 -6.16 -16.07 22.00
N LEU A 744 -6.22 -14.74 21.94
CA LEU A 744 -5.46 -13.94 20.97
C LEU A 744 -3.95 -14.15 21.11
N GLN A 745 -3.41 -14.23 22.33
CA GLN A 745 -1.98 -14.49 22.55
C GLN A 745 -1.55 -15.85 22.00
N ARG A 746 -2.42 -16.85 22.10
CA ARG A 746 -2.14 -18.21 21.62
C ARG A 746 -2.21 -18.31 20.10
N GLY A 747 -3.23 -17.68 19.49
CA GLY A 747 -3.55 -17.83 18.06
C GLY A 747 -3.02 -16.74 17.13
N CYS A 748 -3.21 -15.47 17.48
CA CYS A 748 -2.93 -14.31 16.62
C CYS A 748 -1.50 -13.75 16.83
N LYS A 749 -0.48 -14.56 16.54
CA LYS A 749 0.94 -14.21 16.78
C LYS A 749 1.45 -13.01 15.96
N GLN A 750 0.74 -12.59 14.92
CA GLN A 750 1.11 -11.45 14.07
C GLN A 750 0.39 -10.15 14.45
N LEU A 751 -0.38 -10.15 15.56
CA LEU A 751 -1.14 -8.99 16.00
C LEU A 751 -0.20 -7.84 16.40
N ARG A 752 -0.37 -6.69 15.75
CA ARG A 752 0.46 -5.48 15.98
C ARG A 752 -0.32 -4.38 16.66
N ILE A 753 -1.59 -4.21 16.30
CA ILE A 753 -2.45 -3.13 16.80
C ILE A 753 -3.69 -3.75 17.43
N LEU A 754 -3.90 -3.50 18.72
CA LEU A 754 -5.10 -3.91 19.44
C LEU A 754 -5.78 -2.69 20.07
N LYS A 755 -7.05 -2.46 19.71
CA LYS A 755 -7.88 -1.41 20.30
C LYS A 755 -9.02 -2.04 21.08
N MET A 756 -9.12 -1.66 22.35
CA MET A 756 -9.97 -2.22 23.39
C MET A 756 -10.44 -1.11 24.31
N GLN A 757 -10.86 0.01 23.71
CA GLN A 757 -11.44 1.13 24.45
C GLN A 757 -12.87 0.77 24.85
N TYR A 758 -13.31 1.20 26.03
CA TYR A 758 -14.65 0.94 26.56
C TYR A 758 -15.00 -0.55 26.75
N CYS A 759 -13.99 -1.38 27.02
CA CYS A 759 -14.15 -2.80 27.33
C CYS A 759 -14.03 -3.02 28.83
N ARG A 760 -15.13 -2.77 29.57
CA ARG A 760 -15.16 -2.81 31.04
C ARG A 760 -14.73 -4.13 31.66
N CYS A 761 -15.10 -5.25 31.04
CA CYS A 761 -14.83 -6.59 31.56
C CYS A 761 -13.38 -7.05 31.32
N ILE A 762 -12.54 -6.24 30.67
CA ILE A 762 -11.10 -6.49 30.51
C ILE A 762 -10.32 -5.75 31.60
N SER A 763 -9.59 -6.50 32.41
CA SER A 763 -8.78 -5.98 33.51
C SER A 763 -7.55 -5.21 33.02
N LYS A 764 -7.10 -4.27 33.85
CA LYS A 764 -5.87 -3.48 33.60
C LYS A 764 -4.65 -4.40 33.54
N GLU A 765 -4.67 -5.48 34.32
CA GLU A 765 -3.61 -6.47 34.41
C GLU A 765 -3.50 -7.29 33.13
N ALA A 766 -4.62 -7.77 32.59
CA ALA A 766 -4.64 -8.49 31.32
C ALA A 766 -4.24 -7.59 30.14
N ALA A 767 -4.74 -6.34 30.14
CA ALA A 767 -4.33 -5.32 29.18
C ALA A 767 -2.81 -5.09 29.20
N LYS A 768 -2.20 -4.98 30.39
CA LYS A 768 -0.74 -4.83 30.53
C LYS A 768 0.03 -6.04 30.01
N ARG A 769 -0.46 -7.27 30.25
CA ARG A 769 0.18 -8.48 29.68
C ARG A 769 0.24 -8.41 28.16
N MET A 770 -0.86 -8.01 27.52
CA MET A 770 -0.95 -7.88 26.07
C MET A 770 0.00 -6.80 25.50
N SER A 771 0.23 -5.71 26.24
CA SER A 771 1.10 -4.61 25.80
C SER A 771 2.55 -5.02 25.51
N SER A 772 3.00 -6.14 26.07
CA SER A 772 4.33 -6.68 25.84
C SER A 772 4.48 -7.40 24.48
N ILE A 773 3.34 -7.77 23.87
CA ILE A 773 3.21 -8.59 22.67
C ILE A 773 2.87 -7.72 21.45
N VAL A 774 1.93 -6.79 21.60
CA VAL A 774 1.51 -5.89 20.51
C VAL A 774 2.38 -4.64 20.42
N GLN A 775 2.49 -4.06 19.23
CA GLN A 775 3.28 -2.83 19.00
C GLN A 775 2.54 -1.58 19.47
N GLN A 776 1.22 -1.55 19.29
CA GLN A 776 0.35 -0.45 19.69
C GLN A 776 -0.90 -1.00 20.37
N GLN A 777 -1.26 -0.41 21.52
CA GLN A 777 -2.46 -0.76 22.26
C GLN A 777 -3.20 0.49 22.70
N GLU A 778 -4.52 0.49 22.51
CA GLU A 778 -5.43 1.49 23.04
C GLU A 778 -6.43 0.82 23.99
N TYR A 779 -6.40 1.18 25.27
CA TYR A 779 -7.23 0.53 26.29
C TYR A 779 -7.87 1.56 27.22
N ASN A 780 -9.15 1.36 27.47
CA ASN A 780 -9.92 2.13 28.45
C ASN A 780 -11.02 1.21 29.04
N PRO A 781 -11.08 0.99 30.36
CA PRO A 781 -12.13 0.18 30.99
C PRO A 781 -13.43 0.94 31.30
N SER A 782 -13.54 2.21 30.90
CA SER A 782 -14.74 3.02 31.15
C SER A 782 -15.97 2.42 30.46
N ASP A 783 -17.16 2.77 30.95
CA ASP A 783 -18.41 2.40 30.27
C ASP A 783 -18.46 2.99 28.85
N PRO A 784 -19.13 2.33 27.90
CA PRO A 784 -19.31 2.86 26.56
C PRO A 784 -20.06 4.21 26.62
N PRO A 785 -19.58 5.24 25.93
CA PRO A 785 -20.30 6.51 25.79
C PRO A 785 -21.71 6.33 25.21
N PHE A 786 -22.65 7.20 25.57
CA PHE A 786 -24.05 7.13 25.12
C PHE A 786 -24.23 7.07 23.59
N TRP A 787 -23.31 7.65 22.82
CA TRP A 787 -23.37 7.64 21.36
C TRP A 787 -23.10 6.25 20.73
N PHE A 788 -22.65 5.26 21.50
CA PHE A 788 -22.66 3.85 21.07
C PHE A 788 -24.09 3.30 20.92
N GLY A 789 -25.09 3.95 21.53
CA GLY A 789 -26.50 3.57 21.40
C GLY A 789 -26.95 2.42 22.32
N TYR A 790 -26.09 1.98 23.24
CA TYR A 790 -26.37 0.95 24.23
C TYR A 790 -25.74 1.28 25.59
N ASP A 791 -26.25 0.66 26.65
CA ASP A 791 -25.77 0.83 28.03
C ASP A 791 -24.55 -0.06 28.35
N TYR A 792 -24.09 -0.03 29.60
CA TYR A 792 -22.95 -0.84 30.06
C TYR A 792 -23.20 -2.36 29.98
N GLU A 793 -24.44 -2.82 29.83
CA GLU A 793 -24.81 -4.23 29.64
C GLU A 793 -24.95 -4.59 28.16
N GLY A 794 -24.76 -3.63 27.24
CA GLY A 794 -24.95 -3.82 25.81
C GLY A 794 -26.42 -3.80 25.38
N LYS A 795 -27.33 -3.35 26.25
CA LYS A 795 -28.75 -3.21 25.93
C LYS A 795 -29.01 -1.87 25.24
N PRO A 796 -29.87 -1.82 24.20
CA PRO A 796 -30.15 -0.56 23.49
C PRO A 796 -30.71 0.51 24.42
N LEU A 797 -30.18 1.73 24.34
CA LEU A 797 -30.73 2.87 25.07
C LEU A 797 -32.11 3.22 24.49
N LYS A 798 -33.13 3.33 25.34
CA LYS A 798 -34.46 3.79 24.91
C LYS A 798 -34.32 5.23 24.42
N LYS A 799 -34.72 5.50 23.16
CA LYS A 799 -34.87 6.88 22.66
C LYS A 799 -35.84 7.62 23.57
N GLN A 800 -35.35 8.55 24.38
CA GLN A 800 -36.21 9.56 24.97
C GLN A 800 -36.66 10.46 23.82
N ASN A 801 -37.97 10.65 23.67
CA ASN A 801 -38.53 11.62 22.75
C ASN A 801 -37.88 12.97 23.01
N GLU A 802 -37.27 13.57 21.99
CA GLU A 802 -36.87 14.97 22.00
C GLU A 802 -38.15 15.83 21.98
N GLU A 803 -38.79 15.98 23.14
CA GLU A 803 -39.56 17.19 23.42
C GLU A 803 -38.56 18.22 23.93
N THR A 804 -38.19 19.14 23.05
CA THR A 804 -37.55 20.40 23.41
C THR A 804 -38.41 21.17 24.42
N PRO A 805 -37.83 21.67 25.52
CA PRO A 805 -38.27 22.92 26.11
C PRO A 805 -37.30 24.03 25.68
N LEU A 806 -37.88 25.07 25.11
CA LEU A 806 -37.24 26.36 24.83
C LEU A 806 -36.37 26.81 26.00
N LYS A 807 -35.08 27.05 25.76
CA LYS A 807 -34.27 27.89 26.66
C LYS A 807 -34.42 29.34 26.22
N GLY A 808 -35.25 30.05 26.97
CA GLY A 808 -35.12 31.49 27.15
C GLY A 808 -33.84 31.83 27.89
N ASP A 809 -33.41 33.07 27.68
CA ASP A 809 -32.30 33.71 28.34
C ASP A 809 -32.35 33.54 29.86
N GLU A 810 -31.21 33.23 30.48
CA GLU A 810 -30.89 33.75 31.81
C GLU A 810 -29.39 33.62 32.09
N GLU A 811 -28.81 34.76 32.43
CA GLU A 811 -27.43 35.01 32.78
C GLU A 811 -27.02 34.22 34.04
N VAL A 812 -25.87 33.54 33.97
CA VAL A 812 -25.25 32.94 35.16
C VAL A 812 -24.41 34.01 35.86
N ILE A 813 -24.95 34.51 36.98
CA ILE A 813 -24.19 35.18 38.03
C ILE A 813 -23.25 34.14 38.65
N LEU A 814 -21.94 34.40 38.53
CA LEU A 814 -20.87 33.69 39.23
C LEU A 814 -21.02 33.91 40.74
N THR A 815 -21.19 32.83 41.49
CA THR A 815 -20.90 32.81 42.93
C THR A 815 -19.59 32.05 43.14
N GLU A 816 -18.59 32.80 43.58
CA GLU A 816 -17.26 32.35 43.98
C GLU A 816 -17.36 31.47 45.23
N SER A 817 -16.60 30.36 45.25
CA SER A 817 -16.28 29.64 46.48
C SER A 817 -14.88 30.06 46.91
N THR A 818 -14.82 31.00 47.86
CA THR A 818 -13.58 31.37 48.54
C THR A 818 -13.33 30.43 49.72
N HIS A 819 -12.07 30.03 49.80
CA HIS A 819 -11.47 29.28 50.89
C HIS A 819 -11.69 29.98 52.24
N ASN A 820 -12.12 29.20 53.24
CA ASN A 820 -11.96 29.55 54.64
C ASN A 820 -10.46 29.64 54.98
N SER A 821 -10.02 30.84 55.38
CA SER A 821 -8.90 31.03 56.28
C SER A 821 -9.43 31.73 57.53
N GLU A 822 -9.09 31.15 58.67
CA GLU A 822 -9.38 31.57 60.04
C GLU A 822 -8.92 33.02 60.33
N GLU A 823 -9.66 33.67 61.25
CA GLU A 823 -9.18 34.59 62.31
C GLU A 823 -8.42 35.87 61.86
N GLU A 824 -8.73 37.11 62.24
CA GLU A 824 -9.19 37.69 63.50
C GLU A 824 -9.56 39.19 63.28
N LEU A 825 -10.63 39.64 63.94
CA LEU A 825 -10.87 40.95 64.58
C LEU A 825 -10.37 42.26 63.91
N ALA A 826 -11.32 43.06 63.38
CA ALA A 826 -11.78 44.35 63.93
C ALA A 826 -12.75 45.05 62.96
#